data_AF-A0A2H6F6Z4-F1
#
_entry.id   AF-A0A2H6F6Z4-F1
#
_cell.length_a   1.000
_cell.length_b   1.000
_cell.length_c   1.000
_cell.angle_alpha   90.00
_cell.angle_beta   90.00
_cell.angle_gamma   90.00
#
_symmetry.space_group_name_H-M   'P 1'
#
loop_
_entity.id
_entity.type
_entity.pdbx_description
1 polymer ?
#
loop_
_entity_poly.entity_id
_entity_poly.type
_entity_poly.pdbx_seq_one_letter_code
_entity_poly.pdbx_strand_id
1 'polypeptide(L)'
;MNLFAFTKKTSIYCIIVLLPFLLFYWMIPFISNMTIGNDYLEFPIKQQMELLFSIKTGSFPLYVPGFASGHSSSALTLGQVFYPVSYLASILPGYWEGKLIDVNNFLKLLSLGLAQMVLFAFLRKIKLNMLFSFIISLITVYNLRILDLYRYGPALDAYTTHFLLCIAIGWYFVDPRKWIGPLCIIGTTYLLVVSGHPQMMYYGLLGAGLFTLIIPFFLSDILHDKQVDYKTALRFWLKVGFCICLGIMLSSVYILPFYFDFISMNIDRLGQNYGWANEGLDTFMGTVNNFILPLRSEAHSAFGGSSLILMAAILPVLLLFKIKIPRSVWAIWGLLMIMFLYIQGPRTPVHRLAWEYLPLASSFRVPGRISMIMPVFIMLLLAWIVKENTYSLKLRRLSLTLRPLSILACTSLLLIISYYLLYITGYHIFSLSIFKDLFHPYTAGYFLNMPFLWIEFIVIILGIVSLIALVIYSVRTGATRAPGILLIVVIVVQMGIVLKYRAAFWIEKKYESPTFEEMQKQKRIKLDYLYYPGGGMHSSVVNIQLKRSFMEPFLGKIFTRVIPVDSRDDAYKRMERNRLPQEVFIEGSGPEKARAITDGAKNMKKGTVKLVYSSFNRMEFQVNSQSPAFFGLSYPYTGYWSAWVNGERVRVYRANGAAHAVEIPAGKSLIEFRYWSNASFWGMVISCATFAIIGFFVCFRGLSGLPRITGIIVILIISTGGFMIWYNSLYTGNNLETEYTWTYTPSPKTPNLAYGKKNWLGYSATSSHWQFPWTKWHYQQQDLYVSRFVDGDYSPGSGFSTRPSDNPDWFLDLNRIQRIKTILLFESSQGQSVNARPLYIALSNDGNSWSNVGSVISRVRRDGPTRIVFERPQAARYIRIKASGKSILSFDEVEVYGPPVDSPPPQ
;
A
#
# COMPACT_ATOMS: atom_id res chain seq x y z
N MET A 1 -17.82 50.95 5.26
CA MET A 1 -17.74 49.78 4.35
C MET A 1 -16.36 49.11 4.55
N ASN A 2 -16.16 47.87 5.00
CA ASN A 2 -17.09 46.82 5.39
C ASN A 2 -16.31 45.71 6.17
N LEU A 3 -15.79 46.03 7.38
CA LEU A 3 -15.12 45.05 8.26
C LEU A 3 -16.05 43.87 8.60
N PHE A 4 -17.36 44.13 8.70
CA PHE A 4 -18.43 43.14 8.91
C PHE A 4 -18.71 42.20 7.72
N ALA A 5 -18.39 42.62 6.48
CA ALA A 5 -18.50 41.74 5.31
C ALA A 5 -17.24 40.88 5.13
N PHE A 6 -16.09 41.37 5.61
CA PHE A 6 -14.86 40.60 5.69
C PHE A 6 -14.98 39.47 6.72
N THR A 7 -15.46 39.77 7.95
CA THR A 7 -15.66 38.76 9.01
C THR A 7 -16.60 37.64 8.58
N LYS A 8 -17.75 37.94 7.96
CA LYS A 8 -18.70 36.91 7.47
C LYS A 8 -18.13 35.97 6.42
N LYS A 9 -17.29 36.48 5.49
CA LYS A 9 -16.67 35.63 4.46
C LYS A 9 -15.58 34.75 5.06
N THR A 10 -14.79 35.25 6.00
CA THR A 10 -13.73 34.47 6.65
C THR A 10 -14.30 33.37 7.56
N SER A 11 -15.44 33.62 8.24
CA SER A 11 -16.06 32.63 9.13
C SER A 11 -16.46 31.31 8.44
N ILE A 12 -17.01 31.34 7.22
CA ILE A 12 -17.45 30.10 6.55
C ILE A 12 -16.28 29.22 6.10
N TYR A 13 -15.17 29.83 5.69
CA TYR A 13 -13.97 29.06 5.33
C TYR A 13 -13.38 28.36 6.54
N CYS A 14 -13.33 29.03 7.71
CA CYS A 14 -12.90 28.39 8.96
C CYS A 14 -13.82 27.22 9.36
N ILE A 15 -15.14 27.40 9.23
CA ILE A 15 -16.11 26.32 9.49
C ILE A 15 -15.85 25.11 8.58
N ILE A 16 -15.63 25.35 7.28
CA ILE A 16 -15.34 24.27 6.31
C ILE A 16 -14.05 23.53 6.66
N VAL A 17 -12.99 24.26 6.99
CA VAL A 17 -11.67 23.66 7.31
C VAL A 17 -11.71 22.85 8.61
N LEU A 18 -12.52 23.28 9.60
CA LEU A 18 -12.65 22.60 10.90
C LEU A 18 -13.70 21.47 10.88
N LEU A 19 -14.58 21.42 9.88
CA LEU A 19 -15.65 20.43 9.79
C LEU A 19 -15.20 18.95 9.84
N PRO A 20 -14.07 18.54 9.22
CA PRO A 20 -13.55 17.18 9.37
C PRO A 20 -13.37 16.78 10.84
N PHE A 21 -12.90 17.68 11.69
CA PHE A 21 -12.69 17.40 13.12
C PHE A 21 -14.01 17.17 13.87
N LEU A 22 -15.11 17.75 13.39
CA LEU A 22 -16.46 17.48 13.90
C LEU A 22 -17.01 16.14 13.37
N LEU A 23 -16.90 15.87 12.06
CA LEU A 23 -17.38 14.62 11.46
C LEU A 23 -16.61 13.39 11.96
N PHE A 24 -15.35 13.59 12.30
CA PHE A 24 -14.44 12.58 12.84
C PHE A 24 -14.11 12.83 14.32
N TYR A 25 -15.06 13.37 15.10
CA TYR A 25 -14.87 13.74 16.52
C TYR A 25 -14.28 12.63 17.41
N TRP A 26 -14.52 11.38 17.02
CA TRP A 26 -14.06 10.19 17.73
C TRP A 26 -12.60 9.81 17.47
N MET A 27 -11.92 10.48 16.54
CA MET A 27 -10.49 10.30 16.24
C MET A 27 -9.74 11.63 16.25
N ILE A 28 -10.21 12.62 17.00
CA ILE A 28 -9.55 13.92 17.11
C ILE A 28 -8.08 13.69 17.55
N PRO A 29 -7.10 14.18 16.77
CA PRO A 29 -5.69 14.04 17.08
C PRO A 29 -5.35 14.57 18.47
N PHE A 30 -4.45 13.89 19.16
CA PHE A 30 -3.94 14.22 20.50
C PHE A 30 -4.97 14.16 21.65
N ILE A 31 -6.26 13.96 21.35
CA ILE A 31 -7.34 13.89 22.35
C ILE A 31 -7.93 12.49 22.42
N SER A 32 -8.30 11.91 21.28
CA SER A 32 -8.87 10.57 21.23
C SER A 32 -7.79 9.51 21.26
N ASN A 33 -8.06 8.35 21.85
CA ASN A 33 -7.19 7.16 21.74
C ASN A 33 -7.54 6.25 20.55
N MET A 34 -8.52 6.65 19.74
CA MET A 34 -9.05 5.84 18.62
C MET A 34 -8.69 6.45 17.27
N THR A 35 -8.57 5.61 16.25
CA THR A 35 -8.41 6.03 14.85
C THR A 35 -8.98 4.97 13.90
N ILE A 36 -8.89 5.20 12.59
CA ILE A 36 -9.10 4.15 11.58
C ILE A 36 -7.84 3.25 11.59
N GLY A 37 -8.02 1.95 11.70
CA GLY A 37 -6.98 0.94 11.78
C GLY A 37 -6.80 0.15 10.48
N ASN A 38 -6.61 -1.16 10.62
CA ASN A 38 -6.26 -2.10 9.55
C ASN A 38 -4.96 -1.64 8.84
N ASP A 39 -4.95 -1.60 7.52
CA ASP A 39 -3.79 -1.25 6.70
C ASP A 39 -3.15 0.10 7.06
N TYR A 40 -3.90 1.06 7.62
CA TYR A 40 -3.39 2.41 7.86
C TYR A 40 -2.30 2.45 8.93
N LEU A 41 -2.52 1.74 10.04
CA LEU A 41 -1.55 1.64 11.12
C LEU A 41 -0.38 0.73 10.75
N GLU A 42 -0.63 -0.24 9.88
CA GLU A 42 0.35 -1.27 9.52
C GLU A 42 1.33 -0.85 8.41
N PHE A 43 0.85 -0.25 7.32
CA PHE A 43 1.72 0.02 6.16
C PHE A 43 2.11 1.50 6.02
N PRO A 44 1.19 2.46 5.78
CA PRO A 44 1.59 3.85 5.55
C PRO A 44 2.41 4.45 6.69
N ILE A 45 1.97 4.24 7.94
CA ILE A 45 2.63 4.80 9.12
C ILE A 45 4.04 4.22 9.30
N LYS A 46 4.17 2.90 9.29
CA LYS A 46 5.46 2.22 9.50
C LYS A 46 6.43 2.45 8.33
N GLN A 47 5.94 2.46 7.09
CA GLN A 47 6.76 2.75 5.91
C GLN A 47 7.23 4.21 5.88
N GLN A 48 6.36 5.17 6.20
CA GLN A 48 6.74 6.58 6.26
C GLN A 48 7.82 6.80 7.32
N MET A 49 7.63 6.22 8.52
CA MET A 49 8.58 6.31 9.62
C MET A 49 9.96 5.77 9.24
N GLU A 50 10.02 4.60 8.58
CA GLU A 50 11.27 3.98 8.12
C GLU A 50 12.02 4.88 7.11
N LEU A 51 11.32 5.40 6.11
CA LEU A 51 11.94 6.24 5.07
C LEU A 51 12.41 7.60 5.62
N LEU A 52 11.60 8.22 6.47
CA LEU A 52 11.95 9.51 7.07
C LEU A 52 13.01 9.37 8.17
N PHE A 53 13.14 8.19 8.81
CA PHE A 53 14.27 7.89 9.70
C PHE A 53 15.59 7.88 8.94
N SER A 54 15.64 7.26 7.75
CA SER A 54 16.83 7.30 6.88
C SER A 54 17.20 8.74 6.52
N ILE A 55 16.21 9.56 6.13
CA ILE A 55 16.44 10.97 5.79
C ILE A 55 16.95 11.76 7.01
N LYS A 56 16.33 11.56 8.18
CA LYS A 56 16.73 12.24 9.42
C LYS A 56 18.14 11.84 9.90
N THR A 57 18.58 10.63 9.56
CA THR A 57 19.95 10.16 9.81
C THR A 57 20.92 10.53 8.67
N GLY A 58 20.50 11.34 7.71
CA GLY A 58 21.35 11.95 6.70
C GLY A 58 21.52 11.14 5.41
N SER A 59 20.74 10.07 5.22
CA SER A 59 20.79 9.25 4.00
C SER A 59 19.44 9.22 3.27
N PHE A 60 19.39 9.71 2.03
CA PHE A 60 18.20 9.51 1.20
C PHE A 60 18.08 8.03 0.80
N PRO A 61 17.00 7.30 1.16
CA PRO A 61 16.96 5.86 0.99
C PRO A 61 16.74 5.45 -0.47
N LEU A 62 17.64 4.66 -1.04
CA LEU A 62 17.46 3.92 -2.30
C LEU A 62 17.14 2.44 -2.04
N TYR A 63 17.59 1.91 -0.91
CA TYR A 63 17.35 0.54 -0.48
C TYR A 63 16.79 0.52 0.94
N VAL A 64 15.99 -0.50 1.26
CA VAL A 64 15.47 -0.72 2.61
C VAL A 64 15.91 -2.11 3.09
N PRO A 65 16.89 -2.17 4.00
CA PRO A 65 17.34 -3.39 4.66
C PRO A 65 16.16 -4.23 5.18
N GLY A 66 16.17 -5.54 4.92
CA GLY A 66 15.17 -6.49 5.44
C GLY A 66 13.73 -6.38 4.92
N PHE A 67 13.31 -5.26 4.31
CA PHE A 67 11.96 -5.12 3.79
C PHE A 67 11.70 -6.14 2.67
N ALA A 68 10.76 -7.07 2.92
CA ALA A 68 10.52 -8.21 2.03
C ALA A 68 11.79 -9.02 1.70
N SER A 69 12.67 -9.20 2.71
CA SER A 69 14.01 -9.80 2.61
C SER A 69 15.07 -8.95 1.88
N GLY A 70 14.77 -7.67 1.65
CA GLY A 70 15.65 -6.70 1.00
C GLY A 70 15.10 -6.22 -0.34
N HIS A 71 14.75 -4.94 -0.42
CA HIS A 71 14.18 -4.36 -1.62
C HIS A 71 14.56 -2.87 -1.78
N SER A 72 14.46 -2.36 -3.01
CA SER A 72 14.48 -0.90 -3.27
C SER A 72 13.45 -0.16 -2.42
N SER A 73 13.79 1.04 -1.96
CA SER A 73 12.89 1.92 -1.19
C SER A 73 11.63 2.30 -1.98
N SER A 74 11.65 2.21 -3.31
CA SER A 74 10.49 2.45 -4.16
C SER A 74 9.34 1.46 -3.91
N ALA A 75 9.61 0.31 -3.26
CA ALA A 75 8.58 -0.63 -2.83
C ALA A 75 7.74 -0.10 -1.65
N LEU A 76 8.28 0.82 -0.83
CA LEU A 76 7.59 1.44 0.31
C LEU A 76 6.79 2.68 -0.14
N THR A 77 6.05 2.53 -1.24
CA THR A 77 5.31 3.65 -1.85
C THR A 77 4.30 4.31 -0.90
N LEU A 78 3.72 3.54 0.05
CA LEU A 78 2.78 4.11 1.02
C LEU A 78 3.47 5.01 2.05
N GLY A 79 4.81 4.95 2.15
CA GLY A 79 5.62 5.85 2.96
C GLY A 79 5.83 7.24 2.35
N GLN A 80 5.43 7.46 1.09
CA GLN A 80 5.28 8.80 0.51
C GLN A 80 6.55 9.70 0.55
N VAL A 81 7.74 9.13 0.34
CA VAL A 81 9.02 9.86 0.42
C VAL A 81 9.18 11.02 -0.58
N PHE A 82 8.35 11.11 -1.61
CA PHE A 82 8.33 12.24 -2.56
C PHE A 82 7.12 13.16 -2.37
N TYR A 83 6.24 12.86 -1.42
CA TYR A 83 5.06 13.65 -1.10
C TYR A 83 5.39 14.69 -0.02
N PRO A 84 5.22 15.99 -0.29
CA PRO A 84 5.64 17.05 0.64
C PRO A 84 4.99 16.97 2.03
N VAL A 85 3.76 16.46 2.13
CA VAL A 85 3.04 16.37 3.41
C VAL A 85 3.72 15.43 4.39
N SER A 86 4.43 14.40 3.93
CA SER A 86 5.19 13.49 4.80
C SER A 86 6.37 14.19 5.47
N TYR A 87 7.06 15.09 4.77
CA TYR A 87 8.10 15.92 5.37
C TYR A 87 7.52 16.93 6.36
N LEU A 88 6.39 17.56 6.01
CA LEU A 88 5.65 18.42 6.94
C LEU A 88 5.26 17.66 8.22
N ALA A 89 4.86 16.40 8.11
CA ALA A 89 4.59 15.57 9.28
C ALA A 89 5.85 15.41 10.16
N SER A 90 7.00 15.10 9.55
CA SER A 90 8.24 14.83 10.31
C SER A 90 8.83 16.03 11.05
N ILE A 91 8.43 17.25 10.72
CA ILE A 91 8.86 18.48 11.41
C ILE A 91 7.88 18.94 12.47
N LEU A 92 6.66 18.40 12.51
CA LEU A 92 5.66 18.78 13.50
C LEU A 92 5.97 18.16 14.87
N PRO A 93 5.73 18.91 15.97
CA PRO A 93 5.89 18.36 17.32
C PRO A 93 5.04 17.11 17.53
N GLY A 94 5.61 16.10 18.18
CA GLY A 94 4.97 14.82 18.45
C GLY A 94 5.37 13.72 17.47
N TYR A 95 5.90 14.03 16.27
CA TYR A 95 6.23 13.01 15.27
C TYR A 95 7.31 12.04 15.77
N TRP A 96 8.39 12.58 16.34
CA TRP A 96 9.54 11.79 16.81
C TRP A 96 9.46 11.42 18.29
N GLU A 97 8.40 11.89 18.96
CA GLU A 97 8.10 11.69 20.39
C GLU A 97 6.94 10.69 20.61
N GLY A 98 6.68 9.82 19.63
CA GLY A 98 5.72 8.72 19.75
C GLY A 98 4.26 9.05 19.40
N LYS A 99 3.98 10.23 18.86
CA LYS A 99 2.65 10.70 18.42
C LYS A 99 2.54 10.84 16.90
N LEU A 100 3.32 10.07 16.13
CA LEU A 100 3.34 10.09 14.67
C LEU A 100 1.95 9.90 14.05
N ILE A 101 1.13 8.99 14.62
CA ILE A 101 -0.24 8.71 14.14
C ILE A 101 -1.14 9.94 14.30
N ASP A 102 -1.00 10.67 15.41
CA ASP A 102 -1.77 11.88 15.67
C ASP A 102 -1.44 13.00 14.70
N VAL A 103 -0.14 13.22 14.46
CA VAL A 103 0.34 14.19 13.46
C VAL A 103 -0.22 13.86 12.07
N ASN A 104 -0.15 12.60 11.64
CA ASN A 104 -0.68 12.18 10.34
C ASN A 104 -2.22 12.30 10.27
N ASN A 105 -2.94 11.99 11.34
CA ASN A 105 -4.39 12.18 11.40
C ASN A 105 -4.77 13.65 11.31
N PHE A 106 -4.04 14.53 12.00
CA PHE A 106 -4.25 15.98 11.91
C PHE A 106 -4.11 16.47 10.47
N LEU A 107 -3.04 16.10 9.78
CA LEU A 107 -2.80 16.49 8.39
C LEU A 107 -3.86 15.95 7.43
N LYS A 108 -4.35 14.71 7.63
CA LYS A 108 -5.42 14.12 6.81
C LYS A 108 -6.75 14.81 7.01
N LEU A 109 -7.15 15.06 8.26
CA LEU A 109 -8.37 15.81 8.55
C LEU A 109 -8.27 17.23 7.96
N LEU A 110 -7.13 17.90 8.11
CA LEU A 110 -6.89 19.19 7.48
C LEU A 110 -7.01 19.12 5.95
N SER A 111 -6.45 18.09 5.31
CA SER A 111 -6.53 17.90 3.85
C SER A 111 -7.96 17.77 3.33
N LEU A 112 -8.85 17.12 4.08
CA LEU A 112 -10.28 17.01 3.77
C LEU A 112 -10.97 18.38 3.82
N GLY A 113 -10.69 19.16 4.87
CA GLY A 113 -11.21 20.52 5.02
C GLY A 113 -10.75 21.44 3.90
N LEU A 114 -9.47 21.38 3.53
CA LEU A 114 -8.90 22.14 2.42
C LEU A 114 -9.49 21.72 1.06
N ALA A 115 -9.70 20.42 0.83
CA ALA A 115 -10.35 19.92 -0.38
C ALA A 115 -11.79 20.45 -0.49
N GLN A 116 -12.58 20.41 0.60
CA GLN A 116 -13.93 20.96 0.62
C GLN A 116 -13.93 22.47 0.39
N MET A 117 -12.97 23.20 0.96
CA MET A 117 -12.82 24.64 0.76
C MET A 117 -12.58 24.99 -0.70
N VAL A 118 -11.70 24.27 -1.39
CA VAL A 118 -11.39 24.51 -2.80
C VAL A 118 -12.59 24.18 -3.69
N LEU A 119 -13.29 23.08 -3.43
CA LEU A 119 -14.54 22.72 -4.12
C LEU A 119 -15.63 23.78 -3.89
N PHE A 120 -15.80 24.24 -2.65
CA PHE A 120 -16.73 25.32 -2.30
C PHE A 120 -16.41 26.60 -3.08
N ALA A 121 -15.13 27.01 -3.12
CA ALA A 121 -14.70 28.20 -3.84
C ALA A 121 -14.99 28.08 -5.35
N PHE A 122 -14.78 26.90 -5.94
CA PHE A 122 -15.11 26.63 -7.34
C PHE A 122 -16.62 26.70 -7.61
N LEU A 123 -17.45 26.07 -6.77
CA LEU A 123 -18.91 26.13 -6.90
C LEU A 123 -19.43 27.57 -6.80
N ARG A 124 -18.84 28.39 -5.92
CA ARG A 124 -19.11 29.83 -5.85
C ARG A 124 -18.68 30.57 -7.12
N LYS A 125 -17.55 30.18 -7.71
CA LYS A 125 -17.03 30.76 -8.96
C LYS A 125 -17.95 30.48 -10.16
N ILE A 126 -18.61 29.32 -10.21
CA ILE A 126 -19.62 29.01 -11.24
C ILE A 126 -21.03 29.60 -10.96
N LYS A 127 -21.09 30.58 -10.05
CA LYS A 127 -22.28 31.35 -9.64
C LYS A 127 -23.34 30.53 -8.86
N LEU A 128 -22.97 29.43 -8.22
CA LEU A 128 -23.88 28.70 -7.33
C LEU A 128 -24.04 29.42 -5.98
N ASN A 129 -25.22 29.40 -5.35
CA ASN A 129 -25.46 30.11 -4.08
C ASN A 129 -24.66 29.52 -2.89
N MET A 130 -24.54 30.25 -1.78
CA MET A 130 -23.70 29.84 -0.63
C MET A 130 -24.16 28.51 -0.01
N LEU A 131 -25.48 28.33 0.13
CA LEU A 131 -26.08 27.12 0.70
C LEU A 131 -25.72 25.87 -0.11
N PHE A 132 -26.00 25.90 -1.43
CA PHE A 132 -25.73 24.75 -2.29
C PHE A 132 -24.24 24.55 -2.56
N SER A 133 -23.45 25.62 -2.60
CA SER A 133 -21.99 25.48 -2.68
C SER A 133 -21.45 24.71 -1.47
N PHE A 134 -21.98 24.95 -0.27
CA PHE A 134 -21.59 24.23 0.94
C PHE A 134 -22.10 22.78 0.91
N ILE A 135 -23.39 22.56 0.63
CA ILE A 135 -23.98 21.22 0.64
C ILE A 135 -23.33 20.31 -0.40
N ILE A 136 -23.18 20.81 -1.63
CA ILE A 136 -22.61 20.01 -2.72
C ILE A 136 -21.13 19.73 -2.47
N SER A 137 -20.33 20.70 -2.01
CA SER A 137 -18.92 20.42 -1.66
C SER A 137 -18.81 19.45 -0.48
N LEU A 138 -19.70 19.57 0.51
CA LEU A 138 -19.78 18.67 1.67
C LEU A 138 -19.98 17.21 1.23
N ILE A 139 -21.04 16.91 0.50
CA ILE A 139 -21.37 15.52 0.12
C ILE A 139 -20.41 14.96 -0.94
N THR A 140 -19.70 15.83 -1.67
CA THR A 140 -18.65 15.42 -2.61
C THR A 140 -17.41 14.95 -1.85
N VAL A 141 -17.00 15.67 -0.80
CA VAL A 141 -15.84 15.28 0.02
C VAL A 141 -16.19 14.17 0.99
N TYR A 142 -17.26 14.34 1.76
CA TYR A 142 -17.65 13.41 2.83
C TYR A 142 -18.70 12.43 2.34
N ASN A 143 -18.22 11.28 1.88
CA ASN A 143 -19.03 10.15 1.47
C ASN A 143 -18.31 8.84 1.87
N LEU A 144 -18.96 7.70 1.72
CA LEU A 144 -18.44 6.42 2.19
C LEU A 144 -17.12 6.00 1.52
N ARG A 145 -16.79 6.53 0.34
CA ARG A 145 -15.51 6.25 -0.33
C ARG A 145 -14.32 6.63 0.55
N ILE A 146 -14.43 7.73 1.30
CA ILE A 146 -13.30 8.26 2.07
C ILE A 146 -12.81 7.30 3.14
N LEU A 147 -13.67 6.44 3.69
CA LEU A 147 -13.29 5.58 4.81
C LEU A 147 -12.32 4.49 4.36
N ASP A 148 -12.61 3.84 3.23
CA ASP A 148 -11.69 2.87 2.64
C ASP A 148 -10.42 3.55 2.14
N LEU A 149 -10.50 4.77 1.58
CA LEU A 149 -9.32 5.54 1.20
C LEU A 149 -8.45 5.92 2.42
N TYR A 150 -9.08 6.30 3.53
CA TYR A 150 -8.38 6.65 4.78
C TYR A 150 -7.63 5.44 5.33
N ARG A 151 -8.22 4.25 5.24
CA ARG A 151 -7.60 2.97 5.62
C ARG A 151 -6.28 2.70 4.90
N TYR A 152 -6.07 3.30 3.73
CA TYR A 152 -4.82 3.19 2.98
C TYR A 152 -3.92 4.42 3.08
N GLY A 153 -4.30 5.45 3.85
CA GLY A 153 -3.59 6.72 4.00
C GLY A 153 -3.33 7.46 2.68
N PRO A 154 -2.19 7.24 2.00
CA PRO A 154 -1.91 7.59 0.61
C PRO A 154 -3.08 7.63 -0.39
N ALA A 155 -4.03 6.68 -0.31
CA ALA A 155 -5.20 6.69 -1.18
C ALA A 155 -6.12 7.90 -0.94
N LEU A 156 -6.21 8.38 0.30
CA LEU A 156 -6.93 9.60 0.66
C LEU A 156 -6.25 10.83 0.08
N ASP A 157 -4.91 10.87 0.10
CA ASP A 157 -4.13 11.96 -0.50
C ASP A 157 -4.31 12.00 -2.02
N ALA A 158 -4.36 10.83 -2.68
CA ALA A 158 -4.71 10.73 -4.09
C ALA A 158 -6.12 11.28 -4.37
N TYR A 159 -7.07 11.06 -3.47
CA TYR A 159 -8.47 11.51 -3.61
C TYR A 159 -8.63 13.01 -3.43
N THR A 160 -8.06 13.59 -2.37
CA THR A 160 -8.08 15.04 -2.19
C THR A 160 -7.35 15.74 -3.31
N THR A 161 -6.21 15.20 -3.76
CA THR A 161 -5.46 15.79 -4.88
C THR A 161 -6.17 15.65 -6.22
N HIS A 162 -6.87 14.54 -6.47
CA HIS A 162 -7.73 14.38 -7.65
C HIS A 162 -8.78 15.51 -7.72
N PHE A 163 -9.41 15.87 -6.60
CA PHE A 163 -10.30 17.02 -6.54
C PHE A 163 -9.59 18.33 -6.85
N LEU A 164 -8.42 18.56 -6.24
CA LEU A 164 -7.64 19.77 -6.50
C LEU A 164 -7.26 19.90 -7.97
N LEU A 165 -6.90 18.79 -8.63
CA LEU A 165 -6.57 18.77 -10.06
C LEU A 165 -7.79 19.10 -10.93
N CYS A 166 -8.92 18.42 -10.70
CA CYS A 166 -10.18 18.73 -11.42
C CYS A 166 -10.56 20.20 -11.25
N ILE A 167 -10.46 20.74 -10.03
CA ILE A 167 -10.77 22.14 -9.79
C ILE A 167 -9.75 23.09 -10.42
N ALA A 168 -8.45 22.80 -10.39
CA ALA A 168 -7.44 23.59 -11.07
C ALA A 168 -7.73 23.68 -12.60
N ILE A 169 -8.12 22.55 -13.21
CA ILE A 169 -8.51 22.47 -14.63
C ILE A 169 -9.76 23.30 -14.90
N GLY A 170 -10.83 23.11 -14.10
CA GLY A 170 -12.07 23.86 -14.27
C GLY A 170 -11.91 25.35 -14.03
N TRP A 171 -11.11 25.74 -13.03
CA TRP A 171 -10.82 27.14 -12.74
C TRP A 171 -9.99 27.77 -13.86
N TYR A 172 -9.00 27.07 -14.40
CA TYR A 172 -8.21 27.54 -15.54
C TYR A 172 -9.08 27.81 -16.77
N PHE A 173 -10.14 27.02 -16.99
CA PHE A 173 -11.11 27.28 -18.04
C PHE A 173 -11.94 28.56 -17.79
N VAL A 174 -12.40 28.76 -16.55
CA VAL A 174 -13.21 29.94 -16.19
C VAL A 174 -12.38 31.23 -16.20
N ASP A 175 -11.17 31.19 -15.64
CA ASP A 175 -10.26 32.33 -15.48
C ASP A 175 -8.84 31.93 -15.93
N PRO A 176 -8.55 32.03 -17.25
CA PRO A 176 -7.28 31.59 -17.82
C PRO A 176 -6.15 32.57 -17.48
N ARG A 177 -5.69 32.56 -16.23
CA ARG A 177 -4.50 33.31 -15.83
C ARG A 177 -3.26 32.76 -16.53
N LYS A 178 -2.36 33.66 -16.95
CA LYS A 178 -1.25 33.33 -17.86
C LYS A 178 -0.32 32.21 -17.37
N TRP A 179 -0.04 32.11 -16.06
CA TRP A 179 0.93 31.15 -15.51
C TRP A 179 0.48 30.44 -14.22
N ILE A 180 -0.33 31.07 -13.36
CA ILE A 180 -0.81 30.44 -12.11
C ILE A 180 -1.66 29.19 -12.38
N GLY A 181 -2.60 29.24 -13.32
CA GLY A 181 -3.45 28.09 -13.66
C GLY A 181 -2.64 26.87 -14.12
N PRO A 182 -1.75 27.02 -15.13
CA PRO A 182 -0.83 25.97 -15.54
C PRO A 182 0.01 25.40 -14.39
N LEU A 183 0.59 26.25 -13.52
CA LEU A 183 1.36 25.78 -12.37
C LEU A 183 0.53 24.98 -11.36
N CYS A 184 -0.72 25.38 -11.10
CA CYS A 184 -1.62 24.62 -10.25
C CYS A 184 -1.92 23.24 -10.85
N ILE A 185 -2.14 23.14 -12.16
CA ILE A 185 -2.37 21.85 -12.85
C ILE A 185 -1.11 20.98 -12.77
N ILE A 186 0.08 21.53 -13.04
CA ILE A 186 1.35 20.81 -12.95
C ILE A 186 1.59 20.31 -11.52
N GLY A 187 1.46 21.19 -10.53
CA GLY A 187 1.72 20.87 -9.13
C GLY A 187 0.72 19.87 -8.53
N THR A 188 -0.57 19.99 -8.85
CA THR A 188 -1.57 19.01 -8.40
C THR A 188 -1.43 17.67 -9.13
N THR A 189 -1.02 17.68 -10.40
CA THR A 189 -0.66 16.45 -11.12
C THR A 189 0.53 15.76 -10.43
N TYR A 190 1.58 16.52 -10.08
CA TYR A 190 2.73 15.99 -9.35
C TYR A 190 2.30 15.33 -8.04
N LEU A 191 1.52 16.04 -7.22
CA LEU A 191 1.03 15.55 -5.93
C LEU A 191 0.19 14.27 -6.10
N LEU A 192 -0.61 14.18 -7.16
CA LEU A 192 -1.45 13.01 -7.42
C LEU A 192 -0.58 11.80 -7.79
N VAL A 193 0.44 12.02 -8.63
CA VAL A 193 1.38 10.98 -9.06
C VAL A 193 2.20 10.45 -7.88
N VAL A 194 2.76 11.34 -7.06
CA VAL A 194 3.58 10.96 -5.89
C VAL A 194 2.76 10.64 -4.63
N SER A 195 1.43 10.54 -4.76
CA SER A 195 0.52 10.28 -3.63
C SER A 195 0.77 8.96 -2.91
N GLY A 196 1.51 8.02 -3.51
CA GLY A 196 1.95 6.79 -2.87
C GLY A 196 1.03 5.58 -3.06
N HIS A 197 -0.16 5.74 -3.67
CA HIS A 197 -1.05 4.62 -4.01
C HIS A 197 -1.30 4.49 -5.52
N PRO A 198 -0.53 3.66 -6.25
CA PRO A 198 -0.53 3.60 -7.73
C PRO A 198 -1.91 3.43 -8.39
N GLN A 199 -2.75 2.52 -7.88
CA GLN A 199 -4.09 2.31 -8.45
C GLN A 199 -5.01 3.54 -8.29
N MET A 200 -4.93 4.24 -7.15
CA MET A 200 -5.78 5.41 -6.90
C MET A 200 -5.24 6.65 -7.62
N MET A 201 -3.91 6.77 -7.73
CA MET A 201 -3.27 7.73 -8.64
C MET A 201 -3.80 7.56 -10.06
N TYR A 202 -3.80 6.32 -10.58
CA TYR A 202 -4.27 6.01 -11.93
C TYR A 202 -5.73 6.43 -12.13
N TYR A 203 -6.64 6.03 -11.22
CA TYR A 203 -8.04 6.44 -11.30
C TYR A 203 -8.22 7.95 -11.14
N GLY A 204 -7.41 8.61 -10.31
CA GLY A 204 -7.42 10.07 -10.18
C GLY A 204 -7.02 10.77 -11.48
N LEU A 205 -6.00 10.28 -12.19
CA LEU A 205 -5.56 10.82 -13.48
C LEU A 205 -6.60 10.53 -14.58
N LEU A 206 -7.16 9.33 -14.62
CA LEU A 206 -8.25 8.97 -15.52
C LEU A 206 -9.46 9.89 -15.31
N GLY A 207 -9.88 10.08 -14.05
CA GLY A 207 -10.97 10.97 -13.69
C GLY A 207 -10.71 12.42 -14.08
N ALA A 208 -9.50 12.93 -13.86
CA ALA A 208 -9.10 14.28 -14.27
C ALA A 208 -9.05 14.44 -15.80
N GLY A 209 -8.63 13.40 -16.53
CA GLY A 209 -8.68 13.35 -18.00
C GLY A 209 -10.12 13.43 -18.52
N LEU A 210 -11.02 12.59 -17.99
CA LEU A 210 -12.45 12.63 -18.32
C LEU A 210 -13.08 14.00 -17.98
N PHE A 211 -12.71 14.57 -16.83
CA PHE A 211 -13.15 15.90 -16.43
C PHE A 211 -12.67 16.98 -17.42
N THR A 212 -11.41 16.92 -17.86
CA THR A 212 -10.81 17.85 -18.84
C THR A 212 -11.59 17.86 -20.16
N LEU A 213 -12.03 16.70 -20.63
CA LEU A 213 -12.79 16.58 -21.88
C LEU A 213 -14.17 17.23 -21.79
N ILE A 214 -14.86 17.07 -20.67
CA ILE A 214 -16.26 17.52 -20.50
C ILE A 214 -16.37 18.97 -20.04
N ILE A 215 -15.43 19.43 -19.21
CA ILE A 215 -15.60 20.69 -18.47
C ILE A 215 -15.83 21.93 -19.36
N PRO A 216 -15.24 22.08 -20.57
CA PRO A 216 -15.52 23.25 -21.42
C PRO A 216 -16.99 23.35 -21.81
N PHE A 217 -17.59 22.23 -22.20
CA PHE A 217 -18.99 22.17 -22.63
C PHE A 217 -19.94 22.35 -21.45
N PHE A 218 -19.66 21.70 -20.33
CA PHE A 218 -20.48 21.84 -19.13
C PHE A 218 -20.49 23.27 -18.57
N LEU A 219 -19.32 23.92 -18.52
CA LEU A 219 -19.23 25.30 -18.04
C LEU A 219 -19.85 26.31 -19.02
N SER A 220 -19.82 26.02 -20.33
CA SER A 220 -20.56 26.79 -21.35
C SER A 220 -22.06 26.77 -21.06
N ASP A 221 -22.60 25.59 -20.76
CA ASP A 221 -24.03 25.41 -20.46
C ASP A 221 -24.44 26.08 -19.15
N ILE A 222 -23.56 26.07 -18.13
CA ILE A 222 -23.85 26.68 -16.82
C ILE A 222 -23.66 28.19 -16.81
N LEU A 223 -22.60 28.73 -17.41
CA LEU A 223 -22.25 30.15 -17.24
C LEU A 223 -22.93 31.08 -18.25
N HIS A 224 -23.50 30.55 -19.35
CA HIS A 224 -24.18 31.24 -20.47
C HIS A 224 -23.40 32.37 -21.18
N ASP A 225 -22.46 33.02 -20.49
CA ASP A 225 -21.62 34.14 -20.95
C ASP A 225 -20.45 33.68 -21.84
N LYS A 226 -20.22 32.36 -21.96
CA LYS A 226 -19.10 31.77 -22.71
C LYS A 226 -19.59 30.63 -23.58
N GLN A 227 -19.85 30.88 -24.86
CA GLN A 227 -20.06 29.80 -25.82
C GLN A 227 -18.72 29.18 -26.22
N VAL A 228 -18.68 27.85 -26.32
CA VAL A 228 -17.45 27.09 -26.59
C VAL A 228 -17.60 26.35 -27.89
N ASP A 229 -16.75 26.68 -28.86
CA ASP A 229 -16.59 25.91 -30.09
C ASP A 229 -15.54 24.80 -29.91
N TYR A 230 -15.51 23.86 -30.86
CA TYR A 230 -14.57 22.75 -30.85
C TYR A 230 -13.10 23.21 -30.88
N LYS A 231 -12.80 24.30 -31.61
CA LYS A 231 -11.42 24.82 -31.72
C LYS A 231 -10.93 25.36 -30.37
N THR A 232 -11.79 26.04 -29.61
CA THR A 232 -11.47 26.53 -28.26
C THR A 232 -11.27 25.37 -27.29
N ALA A 233 -12.15 24.36 -27.35
CA ALA A 233 -12.00 23.15 -26.54
C ALA A 233 -10.68 22.41 -26.84
N LEU A 234 -10.33 22.24 -28.12
CA LEU A 234 -9.08 21.58 -28.54
C LEU A 234 -7.84 22.33 -28.03
N ARG A 235 -7.79 23.66 -28.15
CA ARG A 235 -6.67 24.46 -27.60
C ARG A 235 -6.56 24.34 -26.09
N PHE A 236 -7.69 24.28 -25.39
CA PHE A 236 -7.72 24.05 -23.95
C PHE A 236 -7.18 22.67 -23.60
N TRP A 237 -7.64 21.61 -24.27
CA TRP A 237 -7.17 20.25 -24.05
C TRP A 237 -5.67 20.08 -24.32
N LEU A 238 -5.15 20.66 -25.40
CA LEU A 238 -3.71 20.61 -25.69
C LEU A 238 -2.88 21.29 -24.59
N LYS A 239 -3.33 22.44 -24.08
CA LYS A 239 -2.64 23.15 -22.99
C LYS A 239 -2.69 22.39 -21.67
N VAL A 240 -3.87 21.89 -21.29
CA VAL A 240 -4.05 21.12 -20.06
C VAL A 240 -3.29 19.80 -20.15
N GLY A 241 -3.38 19.11 -21.28
CA GLY A 241 -2.61 17.89 -21.56
C GLY A 241 -1.11 18.12 -21.42
N PHE A 242 -0.58 19.20 -22.01
CA PHE A 242 0.82 19.59 -21.82
C PHE A 242 1.18 19.85 -20.34
N CYS A 243 0.32 20.52 -19.58
CA CYS A 243 0.53 20.75 -18.14
C CYS A 243 0.52 19.44 -17.34
N ILE A 244 -0.39 18.52 -17.65
CA ILE A 244 -0.44 17.19 -17.01
C ILE A 244 0.83 16.40 -17.36
N CYS A 245 1.27 16.41 -18.62
CA CYS A 245 2.52 15.78 -19.04
C CYS A 245 3.73 16.35 -18.28
N LEU A 246 3.83 17.67 -18.12
CA LEU A 246 4.89 18.29 -17.31
C LEU A 246 4.80 17.89 -15.83
N GLY A 247 3.60 17.77 -15.28
CA GLY A 247 3.40 17.25 -13.92
C GLY A 247 3.89 15.82 -13.75
N ILE A 248 3.58 14.94 -14.72
CA ILE A 248 4.06 13.55 -14.75
C ILE A 248 5.59 13.50 -14.89
N MET A 249 6.16 14.30 -15.81
CA MET A 249 7.63 14.39 -15.97
C MET A 249 8.31 14.91 -14.71
N LEU A 250 7.72 15.88 -14.02
CA LEU A 250 8.21 16.37 -12.73
C LEU A 250 8.19 15.28 -11.65
N SER A 251 7.30 14.30 -11.75
CA SER A 251 7.22 13.14 -10.86
C SER A 251 8.08 11.95 -11.28
N SER A 252 8.97 12.10 -12.26
CA SER A 252 9.85 11.00 -12.74
C SER A 252 10.72 10.40 -11.64
N VAL A 253 11.11 11.20 -10.65
CA VAL A 253 11.83 10.76 -9.44
C VAL A 253 11.12 9.64 -8.68
N TYR A 254 9.80 9.54 -8.80
CA TYR A 254 9.00 8.46 -8.23
C TYR A 254 8.65 7.39 -9.27
N ILE A 255 8.14 7.79 -10.44
CA ILE A 255 7.60 6.83 -11.44
C ILE A 255 8.69 5.87 -11.94
N LEU A 256 9.87 6.38 -12.28
CA LEU A 256 10.93 5.55 -12.85
C LEU A 256 11.41 4.46 -11.88
N PRO A 257 11.87 4.77 -10.64
CA PRO A 257 12.27 3.73 -9.70
C PRO A 257 11.10 2.86 -9.23
N PHE A 258 9.88 3.38 -9.17
CA PHE A 258 8.71 2.55 -8.89
C PHE A 258 8.51 1.46 -9.96
N TYR A 259 8.64 1.82 -11.24
CA TYR A 259 8.50 0.86 -12.33
C TYR A 259 9.71 -0.07 -12.44
N PHE A 260 10.92 0.49 -12.61
CA PHE A 260 12.12 -0.27 -12.96
C PHE A 260 12.77 -0.99 -11.79
N ASP A 261 12.65 -0.48 -10.56
CA ASP A 261 13.26 -1.13 -9.39
C ASP A 261 12.27 -2.00 -8.61
N PHE A 262 10.96 -1.78 -8.76
CA PHE A 262 9.93 -2.54 -8.04
C PHE A 262 9.00 -3.33 -8.94
N ILE A 263 8.18 -2.68 -9.78
CA ILE A 263 7.17 -3.39 -10.58
C ILE A 263 7.81 -4.42 -11.52
N SER A 264 8.89 -4.07 -12.23
CA SER A 264 9.59 -4.97 -13.15
C SER A 264 10.13 -6.24 -12.47
N MET A 265 10.43 -6.15 -11.16
CA MET A 265 11.01 -7.25 -10.37
C MET A 265 9.95 -8.03 -9.59
N ASN A 266 8.71 -7.55 -9.54
CA ASN A 266 7.61 -8.12 -8.76
C ASN A 266 6.69 -8.99 -9.63
N ILE A 267 6.83 -10.31 -9.49
CA ILE A 267 6.06 -11.30 -10.25
C ILE A 267 4.69 -11.60 -9.65
N ASP A 268 4.44 -11.21 -8.39
CA ASP A 268 3.16 -11.50 -7.72
C ASP A 268 2.07 -10.49 -8.12
N ARG A 269 2.45 -9.34 -8.68
CA ARG A 269 1.52 -8.26 -9.08
C ARG A 269 1.37 -8.09 -10.59
N LEU A 270 2.16 -8.80 -11.39
CA LEU A 270 2.10 -8.77 -12.85
C LEU A 270 1.62 -10.11 -13.41
N GLY A 271 0.90 -10.07 -14.54
CA GLY A 271 0.47 -11.29 -15.25
C GLY A 271 -0.61 -12.12 -14.55
N GLN A 272 -1.36 -11.53 -13.62
CA GLN A 272 -2.47 -12.20 -12.94
C GLN A 272 -3.67 -12.44 -13.87
N ASN A 273 -4.50 -13.42 -13.55
CA ASN A 273 -5.72 -13.72 -14.32
C ASN A 273 -6.86 -12.73 -13.99
N TYR A 274 -7.90 -12.70 -14.83
CA TYR A 274 -9.06 -11.84 -14.61
C TYR A 274 -9.83 -12.19 -13.30
N GLY A 275 -9.74 -13.44 -12.83
CA GLY A 275 -10.35 -13.85 -11.55
C GLY A 275 -9.81 -13.04 -10.37
N TRP A 276 -8.48 -12.86 -10.31
CA TRP A 276 -7.81 -12.02 -9.31
C TRP A 276 -8.28 -10.55 -9.35
N ALA A 277 -8.56 -10.02 -10.54
CA ALA A 277 -9.03 -8.65 -10.68
C ALA A 277 -10.40 -8.41 -10.02
N ASN A 278 -11.22 -9.46 -9.84
CA ASN A 278 -12.57 -9.39 -9.29
C ASN A 278 -12.65 -9.58 -7.77
N GLU A 279 -11.53 -9.58 -7.05
CA GLU A 279 -11.55 -9.58 -5.58
C GLU A 279 -12.33 -8.37 -5.03
N GLY A 280 -13.04 -8.55 -3.90
CA GLY A 280 -13.81 -7.46 -3.27
C GLY A 280 -15.02 -6.99 -4.09
N LEU A 281 -15.58 -7.85 -4.94
CA LEU A 281 -16.80 -7.56 -5.71
C LEU A 281 -18.02 -7.45 -4.78
N ASP A 282 -18.77 -6.36 -4.91
CA ASP A 282 -20.06 -6.19 -4.25
C ASP A 282 -21.17 -7.03 -4.93
N THR A 283 -22.33 -7.14 -4.30
CA THR A 283 -23.56 -7.55 -4.97
C THR A 283 -24.11 -6.42 -5.84
N PHE A 284 -24.97 -6.75 -6.81
CA PHE A 284 -25.66 -5.74 -7.62
C PHE A 284 -26.44 -4.77 -6.73
N MET A 285 -27.20 -5.32 -5.77
CA MET A 285 -28.01 -4.53 -4.84
C MET A 285 -27.14 -3.74 -3.85
N GLY A 286 -25.99 -4.27 -3.42
CA GLY A 286 -25.00 -3.51 -2.63
C GLY A 286 -24.48 -2.28 -3.38
N THR A 287 -24.28 -2.39 -4.69
CA THR A 287 -23.91 -1.23 -5.52
C THR A 287 -25.05 -0.22 -5.61
N VAL A 288 -26.30 -0.65 -5.87
CA VAL A 288 -27.50 0.22 -5.91
C VAL A 288 -27.73 0.92 -4.57
N ASN A 289 -27.48 0.22 -3.46
CA ASN A 289 -27.63 0.73 -2.10
C ASN A 289 -26.77 1.97 -1.82
N ASN A 290 -25.71 2.24 -2.59
CA ASN A 290 -24.99 3.51 -2.49
C ASN A 290 -25.91 4.74 -2.61
N PHE A 291 -26.94 4.68 -3.45
CA PHE A 291 -27.85 5.81 -3.68
C PHE A 291 -29.00 5.89 -2.67
N ILE A 292 -29.34 4.78 -2.00
CA ILE A 292 -30.57 4.66 -1.18
C ILE A 292 -30.26 4.26 0.26
N LEU A 293 -29.62 3.11 0.47
CA LEU A 293 -29.23 2.53 1.78
C LEU A 293 -27.71 2.41 1.91
N PRO A 294 -26.96 3.52 2.01
CA PRO A 294 -25.51 3.53 1.81
C PRO A 294 -24.76 2.60 2.76
N LEU A 295 -25.26 2.38 3.98
CA LEU A 295 -24.62 1.50 4.98
C LEU A 295 -24.54 0.01 4.54
N ARG A 296 -25.35 -0.42 3.56
CA ARG A 296 -25.37 -1.79 3.02
C ARG A 296 -24.44 -2.01 1.83
N SER A 297 -23.78 -0.98 1.33
CA SER A 297 -22.81 -1.13 0.23
C SER A 297 -21.53 -1.82 0.71
N GLU A 298 -20.81 -2.51 -0.17
CA GLU A 298 -19.48 -3.06 0.14
C GLU A 298 -18.44 -1.92 0.18
N ALA A 299 -17.42 -2.04 1.05
CA ALA A 299 -16.50 -0.96 1.38
C ALA A 299 -15.67 -0.48 0.19
N HIS A 300 -15.24 -1.41 -0.66
CA HIS A 300 -14.45 -1.14 -1.83
C HIS A 300 -15.25 -0.56 -2.99
N SER A 301 -16.57 -0.78 -3.06
CA SER A 301 -17.45 -0.14 -4.05
C SER A 301 -18.10 1.15 -3.55
N ALA A 302 -18.16 1.37 -2.22
CA ALA A 302 -18.94 2.44 -1.62
C ALA A 302 -18.50 3.86 -2.03
N PHE A 303 -19.47 4.67 -2.46
CA PHE A 303 -19.37 6.12 -2.71
C PHE A 303 -20.59 6.89 -2.19
N GLY A 304 -21.57 6.16 -1.66
CA GLY A 304 -22.82 6.69 -1.14
C GLY A 304 -22.65 7.55 0.11
N GLY A 305 -23.76 8.08 0.60
CA GLY A 305 -23.76 8.85 1.83
C GLY A 305 -25.03 9.67 1.94
N SER A 306 -25.05 10.85 1.35
CA SER A 306 -26.22 11.71 1.39
C SER A 306 -27.30 11.20 0.43
N SER A 307 -28.55 11.22 0.87
CA SER A 307 -29.70 10.86 0.02
C SER A 307 -29.86 11.77 -1.21
N LEU A 308 -29.19 12.94 -1.23
CA LEU A 308 -29.23 13.87 -2.36
C LEU A 308 -28.57 13.33 -3.63
N ILE A 309 -27.64 12.38 -3.51
CA ILE A 309 -26.93 11.84 -4.69
C ILE A 309 -27.85 11.03 -5.60
N LEU A 310 -28.98 10.53 -5.08
CA LEU A 310 -29.99 9.82 -5.87
C LEU A 310 -30.56 10.70 -6.98
N MET A 311 -30.68 12.02 -6.75
CA MET A 311 -31.16 12.97 -7.76
C MET A 311 -30.29 12.98 -9.02
N ALA A 312 -28.97 12.76 -8.87
CA ALA A 312 -28.06 12.66 -10.00
C ALA A 312 -28.28 11.35 -10.79
N ALA A 313 -28.56 10.23 -10.10
CA ALA A 313 -28.83 8.95 -10.74
C ALA A 313 -30.16 8.96 -11.53
N ILE A 314 -31.21 9.56 -10.96
CA ILE A 314 -32.56 9.59 -11.55
C ILE A 314 -32.81 10.80 -12.48
N LEU A 315 -31.74 11.49 -12.91
CA LEU A 315 -31.81 12.61 -13.84
C LEU A 315 -32.72 12.38 -15.07
N PRO A 316 -32.77 11.19 -15.71
CA PRO A 316 -33.66 10.94 -16.86
C PRO A 316 -35.16 11.15 -16.60
N VAL A 317 -35.59 11.11 -15.33
CA VAL A 317 -37.00 11.36 -14.95
C VAL A 317 -37.49 12.72 -15.43
N LEU A 318 -36.60 13.71 -15.57
CA LEU A 318 -36.94 15.05 -16.08
C LEU A 318 -37.52 15.02 -17.51
N LEU A 319 -37.22 13.99 -18.31
CA LEU A 319 -37.80 13.81 -19.65
C LEU A 319 -39.31 13.59 -19.60
N LEU A 320 -39.83 12.94 -18.55
CA LEU A 320 -41.27 12.74 -18.35
C LEU A 320 -42.00 14.09 -18.17
N PHE A 321 -41.27 15.12 -17.74
CA PHE A 321 -41.77 16.48 -17.54
C PHE A 321 -41.43 17.41 -18.72
N LYS A 322 -40.94 16.86 -19.85
CA LYS A 322 -40.53 17.60 -21.05
C LYS A 322 -39.43 18.66 -20.80
N ILE A 323 -38.62 18.47 -19.76
CA ILE A 323 -37.49 19.34 -19.44
C ILE A 323 -36.31 18.95 -20.34
N LYS A 324 -35.75 19.93 -21.06
CA LYS A 324 -34.60 19.69 -21.95
C LYS A 324 -33.32 19.64 -21.12
N ILE A 325 -32.60 18.51 -21.22
CA ILE A 325 -31.30 18.32 -20.58
C ILE A 325 -30.19 18.60 -21.62
N PRO A 326 -29.19 19.44 -21.31
CA PRO A 326 -28.07 19.69 -22.21
C PRO A 326 -27.24 18.44 -22.54
N ARG A 327 -26.59 18.43 -23.70
CA ARG A 327 -25.76 17.28 -24.14
C ARG A 327 -24.58 17.02 -23.20
N SER A 328 -23.98 18.08 -22.64
CA SER A 328 -22.86 17.93 -21.69
C SER A 328 -23.29 17.23 -20.40
N VAL A 329 -24.51 17.51 -19.92
CA VAL A 329 -25.10 16.88 -18.74
C VAL A 329 -25.43 15.41 -19.02
N TRP A 330 -25.94 15.10 -20.21
CA TRP A 330 -26.11 13.70 -20.66
C TRP A 330 -24.79 12.94 -20.76
N ALA A 331 -23.73 13.58 -21.24
CA ALA A 331 -22.41 12.96 -21.30
C ALA A 331 -21.89 12.62 -19.90
N ILE A 332 -22.06 13.52 -18.92
CA ILE A 332 -21.70 13.27 -17.52
C ILE A 332 -22.51 12.10 -16.94
N TRP A 333 -23.83 12.07 -17.17
CA TRP A 333 -24.68 10.99 -16.69
C TRP A 333 -24.31 9.64 -17.34
N GLY A 334 -24.00 9.64 -18.64
CA GLY A 334 -23.51 8.46 -19.36
C GLY A 334 -22.18 7.94 -18.80
N LEU A 335 -21.24 8.83 -18.44
CA LEU A 335 -20.00 8.42 -17.78
C LEU A 335 -20.26 7.78 -16.41
N LEU A 336 -21.17 8.33 -15.61
CA LEU A 336 -21.57 7.72 -14.33
C LEU A 336 -22.18 6.33 -14.54
N MET A 337 -22.96 6.15 -15.60
CA MET A 337 -23.50 4.84 -15.96
C MET A 337 -22.40 3.86 -16.36
N ILE A 338 -21.41 4.28 -17.16
CA ILE A 338 -20.24 3.44 -17.50
C ILE A 338 -19.48 3.03 -16.24
N MET A 339 -19.24 3.94 -15.31
CA MET A 339 -18.59 3.62 -14.03
C MET A 339 -19.44 2.67 -13.19
N PHE A 340 -20.76 2.86 -13.14
CA PHE A 340 -21.67 1.95 -12.45
C PHE A 340 -21.59 0.54 -13.04
N LEU A 341 -21.58 0.40 -14.37
CA LEU A 341 -21.43 -0.88 -15.06
C LEU A 341 -20.04 -1.50 -14.83
N TYR A 342 -18.98 -0.68 -14.78
CA TYR A 342 -17.63 -1.13 -14.43
C TYR A 342 -17.56 -1.73 -13.02
N ILE A 343 -18.20 -1.09 -12.02
CA ILE A 343 -18.25 -1.58 -10.64
C ILE A 343 -18.87 -2.98 -10.55
N GLN A 344 -19.74 -3.35 -11.51
CA GLN A 344 -20.35 -4.68 -11.55
C GLN A 344 -19.37 -5.83 -11.88
N GLY A 345 -18.12 -5.52 -12.24
CA GLY A 345 -17.08 -6.50 -12.54
C GLY A 345 -17.50 -7.47 -13.65
N PRO A 346 -17.51 -8.79 -13.42
CA PRO A 346 -17.82 -9.77 -14.46
C PRO A 346 -19.31 -9.83 -14.87
N ARG A 347 -20.21 -9.15 -14.15
CA ARG A 347 -21.66 -9.13 -14.50
C ARG A 347 -21.96 -8.28 -15.73
N THR A 348 -21.02 -7.43 -16.15
CA THR A 348 -21.11 -6.62 -17.37
C THR A 348 -19.81 -6.75 -18.15
N PRO A 349 -19.80 -6.51 -19.48
CA PRO A 349 -18.56 -6.55 -20.25
C PRO A 349 -17.63 -5.36 -19.96
N VAL A 350 -18.10 -4.29 -19.31
CA VAL A 350 -17.38 -3.01 -19.21
C VAL A 350 -16.05 -3.15 -18.45
N HIS A 351 -16.06 -3.83 -17.29
CA HIS A 351 -14.84 -4.04 -16.52
C HIS A 351 -13.85 -4.92 -17.27
N ARG A 352 -14.33 -6.00 -17.89
CA ARG A 352 -13.48 -6.94 -18.65
C ARG A 352 -12.82 -6.25 -19.84
N LEU A 353 -13.57 -5.48 -20.62
CA LEU A 353 -13.03 -4.71 -21.74
C LEU A 353 -11.98 -3.70 -21.26
N ALA A 354 -12.23 -3.03 -20.13
CA ALA A 354 -11.21 -2.15 -19.57
C ALA A 354 -9.97 -2.94 -19.12
N TRP A 355 -10.13 -4.08 -18.43
CA TRP A 355 -9.02 -4.92 -17.99
C TRP A 355 -8.16 -5.44 -19.17
N GLU A 356 -8.80 -5.79 -20.30
CA GLU A 356 -8.12 -6.29 -21.50
C GLU A 356 -7.45 -5.19 -22.33
N TYR A 357 -8.10 -4.04 -22.52
CA TYR A 357 -7.69 -3.03 -23.51
C TYR A 357 -7.21 -1.70 -22.92
N LEU A 358 -7.58 -1.37 -21.68
CA LEU A 358 -7.15 -0.13 -21.06
C LEU A 358 -5.73 -0.31 -20.51
N PRO A 359 -4.75 0.54 -20.90
CA PRO A 359 -3.37 0.39 -20.45
C PRO A 359 -3.25 0.32 -18.93
N LEU A 360 -2.48 -0.67 -18.44
CA LEU A 360 -2.21 -0.95 -17.03
C LEU A 360 -3.41 -1.43 -16.19
N ALA A 361 -4.63 -1.46 -16.74
CA ALA A 361 -5.81 -1.91 -16.00
C ALA A 361 -5.72 -3.39 -15.60
N SER A 362 -4.99 -4.20 -16.38
CA SER A 362 -4.74 -5.61 -16.08
C SER A 362 -3.95 -5.85 -14.78
N SER A 363 -3.21 -4.84 -14.31
CA SER A 363 -2.43 -4.87 -13.07
C SER A 363 -3.23 -4.46 -11.83
N PHE A 364 -4.53 -4.17 -11.98
CA PHE A 364 -5.39 -3.74 -10.88
C PHE A 364 -6.43 -4.79 -10.50
N ARG A 365 -6.82 -4.76 -9.22
CA ARG A 365 -7.90 -5.56 -8.65
C ARG A 365 -8.93 -4.68 -7.96
N VAL A 366 -10.08 -5.25 -7.62
CA VAL A 366 -11.17 -4.57 -6.92
C VAL A 366 -11.83 -3.50 -7.81
N PRO A 367 -12.78 -3.91 -8.67
CA PRO A 367 -13.42 -3.04 -9.66
C PRO A 367 -14.10 -1.82 -9.01
N GLY A 368 -14.62 -1.99 -7.78
CA GLY A 368 -15.30 -0.96 -7.01
C GLY A 368 -14.49 0.33 -6.80
N ARG A 369 -13.15 0.25 -6.80
CA ARG A 369 -12.26 1.41 -6.56
C ARG A 369 -12.40 2.53 -7.60
N ILE A 370 -12.93 2.24 -8.80
CA ILE A 370 -13.23 3.27 -9.80
C ILE A 370 -14.24 4.30 -9.28
N SER A 371 -15.04 3.96 -8.26
CA SER A 371 -16.04 4.85 -7.67
C SER A 371 -15.43 6.12 -7.05
N MET A 372 -14.12 6.15 -6.82
CA MET A 372 -13.35 7.36 -6.48
C MET A 372 -13.60 8.53 -7.44
N ILE A 373 -13.88 8.25 -8.72
CA ILE A 373 -14.08 9.27 -9.76
C ILE A 373 -15.51 9.85 -9.73
N MET A 374 -16.49 9.06 -9.30
CA MET A 374 -17.92 9.41 -9.38
C MET A 374 -18.31 10.70 -8.62
N PRO A 375 -17.78 11.00 -7.41
CA PRO A 375 -18.16 12.19 -6.65
C PRO A 375 -18.01 13.50 -7.43
N VAL A 376 -16.95 13.68 -8.22
CA VAL A 376 -16.76 14.91 -9.03
C VAL A 376 -17.85 15.06 -10.08
N PHE A 377 -18.24 13.98 -10.74
CA PHE A 377 -19.27 14.02 -11.78
C PHE A 377 -20.68 14.16 -11.20
N ILE A 378 -20.95 13.52 -10.06
CA ILE A 378 -22.18 13.74 -9.28
C ILE A 378 -22.28 15.22 -8.86
N MET A 379 -21.16 15.81 -8.40
CA MET A 379 -21.10 17.24 -8.05
C MET A 379 -21.52 18.14 -9.22
N LEU A 380 -21.04 17.87 -10.44
CA LEU A 380 -21.43 18.63 -11.63
C LEU A 380 -22.93 18.48 -11.95
N LEU A 381 -23.47 17.25 -11.90
CA LEU A 381 -24.91 17.05 -12.14
C LEU A 381 -25.76 17.79 -11.11
N LEU A 382 -25.41 17.70 -9.83
CA LEU A 382 -26.13 18.41 -8.76
C LEU A 382 -26.01 19.94 -8.91
N ALA A 383 -24.86 20.45 -9.34
CA ALA A 383 -24.67 21.87 -9.61
C ALA A 383 -25.59 22.36 -10.76
N TRP A 384 -25.77 21.56 -11.82
CA TRP A 384 -26.71 21.87 -12.88
C TRP A 384 -28.16 21.81 -12.40
N ILE A 385 -28.56 20.73 -11.72
CA ILE A 385 -29.92 20.53 -11.18
C ILE A 385 -30.36 21.72 -10.31
N VAL A 386 -29.45 22.23 -9.48
CA VAL A 386 -29.71 23.38 -8.59
C VAL A 386 -29.84 24.70 -9.35
N LYS A 387 -29.08 24.87 -10.44
CA LYS A 387 -29.01 26.15 -11.17
C LYS A 387 -30.13 26.33 -12.20
N GLU A 388 -30.67 25.23 -12.70
CA GLU A 388 -31.67 25.23 -13.77
C GLU A 388 -32.98 25.93 -13.37
N ASN A 389 -33.60 26.63 -14.33
CA ASN A 389 -34.74 27.52 -14.12
C ASN A 389 -36.07 26.79 -13.91
N THR A 390 -37.11 27.54 -13.51
CA THR A 390 -38.50 27.07 -13.35
C THR A 390 -39.17 26.79 -14.69
N TYR A 391 -39.90 25.68 -14.78
CA TYR A 391 -40.73 25.30 -15.92
C TYR A 391 -42.20 25.40 -15.55
N SER A 392 -43.05 25.90 -16.44
CA SER A 392 -44.50 25.93 -16.25
C SER A 392 -45.16 24.75 -16.98
N LEU A 393 -45.80 23.88 -16.21
CA LEU A 393 -46.64 22.81 -16.75
C LEU A 393 -48.10 23.26 -16.68
N LYS A 394 -48.77 23.34 -17.83
CA LYS A 394 -50.23 23.54 -17.89
C LYS A 394 -50.93 22.19 -17.94
N LEU A 395 -51.60 21.81 -16.84
CA LEU A 395 -52.44 20.62 -16.78
C LEU A 395 -53.91 21.05 -16.66
N ARG A 396 -54.65 21.00 -17.77
CA ARG A 396 -56.04 21.50 -17.88
C ARG A 396 -56.21 22.92 -17.32
N ARG A 397 -56.72 23.07 -16.07
CA ARG A 397 -56.96 24.36 -15.37
C ARG A 397 -55.88 24.74 -14.35
N LEU A 398 -54.88 23.90 -14.08
CA LEU A 398 -53.81 24.14 -13.11
C LEU A 398 -52.50 24.45 -13.84
N SER A 399 -51.89 25.60 -13.52
CA SER A 399 -50.52 25.94 -13.90
C SER A 399 -49.57 25.66 -12.73
N LEU A 400 -48.75 24.62 -12.84
CA LEU A 400 -47.73 24.29 -11.84
C LEU A 400 -46.36 24.80 -12.32
N THR A 401 -45.69 25.60 -11.50
CA THR A 401 -44.29 26.00 -11.70
C THR A 401 -43.39 25.01 -10.98
N LEU A 402 -42.64 24.20 -11.74
CA LEU A 402 -41.79 23.14 -11.22
C LEU A 402 -40.33 23.44 -11.53
N ARG A 403 -39.46 23.30 -10.52
CA ARG A 403 -38.01 23.30 -10.70
C ARG A 403 -37.51 21.87 -10.86
N PRO A 404 -36.50 21.59 -11.71
CA PRO A 404 -35.88 20.27 -11.80
C PRO A 404 -35.44 19.73 -10.44
N LEU A 405 -34.89 20.60 -9.59
CA LEU A 405 -34.55 20.31 -8.21
C LEU A 405 -35.73 19.75 -7.40
N SER A 406 -36.90 20.39 -7.48
CA SER A 406 -38.09 19.94 -6.74
C SER A 406 -38.62 18.60 -7.27
N ILE A 407 -38.64 18.43 -8.59
CA ILE A 407 -39.11 17.19 -9.23
C ILE A 407 -38.24 16.02 -8.76
N LEU A 408 -36.92 16.14 -8.93
CA LEU A 408 -35.98 15.08 -8.56
C LEU A 408 -35.96 14.81 -7.05
N ALA A 409 -36.10 15.84 -6.21
CA ALA A 409 -36.19 15.66 -4.76
C ALA A 409 -37.48 14.92 -4.36
N CYS A 410 -38.63 15.26 -4.94
CA CYS A 410 -39.90 14.55 -4.71
C CYS A 410 -39.84 13.10 -5.21
N THR A 411 -39.29 12.86 -6.40
CA THR A 411 -39.13 11.50 -6.92
C THR A 411 -38.15 10.69 -6.07
N SER A 412 -37.05 11.28 -5.64
CA SER A 412 -36.09 10.63 -4.72
C SER A 412 -36.76 10.26 -3.40
N LEU A 413 -37.59 11.14 -2.85
CA LEU A 413 -38.35 10.90 -1.62
C LEU A 413 -39.29 9.71 -1.78
N LEU A 414 -40.07 9.68 -2.87
CA LEU A 414 -40.97 8.56 -3.19
C LEU A 414 -40.20 7.25 -3.34
N LEU A 415 -39.09 7.25 -4.09
CA LEU A 415 -38.28 6.06 -4.32
C LEU A 415 -37.65 5.52 -3.03
N ILE A 416 -37.13 6.38 -2.16
CA ILE A 416 -36.57 5.96 -0.88
C ILE A 416 -37.65 5.33 0.01
N ILE A 417 -38.84 5.96 0.10
CA ILE A 417 -39.95 5.44 0.88
C ILE A 417 -40.43 4.10 0.30
N SER A 418 -40.66 4.02 -1.01
CA SER A 418 -41.09 2.78 -1.67
C SER A 418 -40.07 1.67 -1.52
N TYR A 419 -38.78 1.97 -1.68
CA TYR A 419 -37.71 0.99 -1.52
C TYR A 419 -37.64 0.48 -0.07
N TYR A 420 -37.78 1.37 0.91
CA TYR A 420 -37.78 0.99 2.32
C TYR A 420 -39.02 0.18 2.72
N LEU A 421 -40.20 0.52 2.19
CA LEU A 421 -41.41 -0.28 2.37
C LEU A 421 -41.24 -1.67 1.76
N LEU A 422 -40.76 -1.77 0.51
CA LEU A 422 -40.44 -3.04 -0.13
C LEU A 422 -39.43 -3.85 0.67
N TYR A 423 -38.42 -3.19 1.24
CA TYR A 423 -37.43 -3.80 2.12
C TYR A 423 -38.09 -4.39 3.38
N ILE A 424 -38.91 -3.63 4.12
CA ILE A 424 -39.62 -4.10 5.32
C ILE A 424 -40.59 -5.24 4.98
N THR A 425 -41.43 -5.05 3.96
CA THR A 425 -42.45 -6.02 3.54
C THR A 425 -41.79 -7.30 3.03
N GLY A 426 -40.71 -7.20 2.24
CA GLY A 426 -39.97 -8.37 1.76
C GLY A 426 -39.29 -9.16 2.88
N TYR A 427 -38.73 -8.47 3.89
CA TYR A 427 -38.01 -9.10 5.01
C TYR A 427 -38.97 -9.78 6.01
N HIS A 428 -40.05 -9.09 6.38
CA HIS A 428 -40.93 -9.53 7.47
C HIS A 428 -42.17 -10.30 7.01
N ILE A 429 -42.64 -10.11 5.76
CA ILE A 429 -43.93 -10.66 5.32
C ILE A 429 -43.76 -11.81 4.32
N PHE A 430 -42.86 -11.69 3.33
CA PHE A 430 -42.88 -12.63 2.20
C PHE A 430 -41.68 -13.58 2.12
N SER A 431 -40.53 -13.29 2.76
CA SER A 431 -39.32 -14.15 2.73
C SER A 431 -38.89 -14.62 1.32
N LEU A 432 -39.26 -13.87 0.29
CA LEU A 432 -39.10 -14.23 -1.12
C LEU A 432 -37.61 -14.32 -1.49
N SER A 433 -37.22 -15.40 -2.16
CA SER A 433 -35.82 -15.71 -2.51
C SER A 433 -35.14 -14.64 -3.37
N ILE A 434 -35.89 -13.92 -4.21
CA ILE A 434 -35.40 -12.84 -5.09
C ILE A 434 -34.85 -11.64 -4.28
N PHE A 435 -35.34 -11.43 -3.06
CA PHE A 435 -34.87 -10.33 -2.20
C PHE A 435 -33.77 -10.77 -1.23
N LYS A 436 -33.30 -12.02 -1.27
CA LYS A 436 -32.20 -12.51 -0.39
C LYS A 436 -30.94 -11.63 -0.48
N ASP A 437 -30.63 -11.08 -1.66
CA ASP A 437 -29.50 -10.16 -1.84
C ASP A 437 -29.72 -8.78 -1.19
N LEU A 438 -30.96 -8.31 -1.06
CA LEU A 438 -31.31 -7.14 -0.24
C LEU A 438 -31.13 -7.43 1.27
N PHE A 439 -31.29 -8.69 1.65
CA PHE A 439 -31.33 -9.18 3.03
C PHE A 439 -30.08 -9.94 3.46
N HIS A 440 -28.99 -9.88 2.68
CA HIS A 440 -27.74 -10.51 3.08
C HIS A 440 -27.36 -9.99 4.48
N PRO A 441 -27.15 -10.87 5.48
CA PRO A 441 -26.86 -10.44 6.84
C PRO A 441 -25.61 -9.57 6.80
N TYR A 442 -25.81 -8.29 7.07
CA TYR A 442 -24.74 -7.33 7.22
C TYR A 442 -24.38 -7.31 8.70
N THR A 443 -23.29 -7.98 9.06
CA THR A 443 -22.73 -7.90 10.42
C THR A 443 -22.25 -6.48 10.60
N ALA A 444 -22.93 -5.66 11.38
CA ALA A 444 -22.54 -4.27 11.60
C ALA A 444 -21.64 -4.12 12.83
N GLY A 445 -20.70 -3.17 12.79
CA GLY A 445 -19.95 -2.76 13.98
C GLY A 445 -20.87 -2.11 15.02
N TYR A 446 -20.62 -2.34 16.31
CA TYR A 446 -21.41 -1.75 17.39
C TYR A 446 -21.19 -0.22 17.44
N PHE A 447 -22.26 0.57 17.31
CA PHE A 447 -22.28 2.01 17.59
C PHE A 447 -23.32 2.28 18.66
N LEU A 448 -22.92 2.93 19.77
CA LEU A 448 -23.80 3.27 20.91
C LEU A 448 -24.60 2.09 21.49
N ASN A 449 -24.14 0.84 21.29
CA ASN A 449 -24.93 -0.38 21.57
C ASN A 449 -26.32 -0.41 20.88
N MET A 450 -26.53 0.44 19.87
CA MET A 450 -27.77 0.47 19.10
C MET A 450 -27.76 -0.60 18.01
N PRO A 451 -28.84 -1.38 17.85
CA PRO A 451 -28.97 -2.33 16.75
C PRO A 451 -28.84 -1.63 15.38
N PHE A 452 -28.19 -2.30 14.43
CA PHE A 452 -27.97 -1.80 13.07
C PHE A 452 -29.22 -1.22 12.40
N LEU A 453 -30.34 -1.91 12.56
CA LEU A 453 -31.63 -1.53 11.98
C LEU A 453 -32.10 -0.14 12.44
N TRP A 454 -31.86 0.24 13.70
CA TRP A 454 -32.24 1.56 14.20
C TRP A 454 -31.39 2.67 13.59
N ILE A 455 -30.11 2.41 13.37
CA ILE A 455 -29.19 3.40 12.79
C ILE A 455 -29.49 3.59 11.32
N GLU A 456 -29.74 2.49 10.61
CA GLU A 456 -30.22 2.54 9.24
C GLU A 456 -31.54 3.33 9.14
N PHE A 457 -32.51 3.04 10.02
CA PHE A 457 -33.77 3.80 10.09
C PHE A 457 -33.54 5.30 10.31
N ILE A 458 -32.67 5.67 11.27
CA ILE A 458 -32.31 7.09 11.52
C ILE A 458 -31.71 7.74 10.27
N VAL A 459 -30.78 7.06 9.58
CA VAL A 459 -30.14 7.58 8.36
C VAL A 459 -31.17 7.83 7.26
N ILE A 460 -32.15 6.94 7.11
CA ILE A 460 -33.25 7.08 6.14
C ILE A 460 -34.16 8.26 6.52
N ILE A 461 -34.56 8.37 7.79
CA ILE A 461 -35.40 9.48 8.26
C ILE A 461 -34.70 10.83 8.04
N LEU A 462 -33.41 10.93 8.36
CA LEU A 462 -32.62 12.14 8.08
C LEU A 462 -32.57 12.42 6.56
N GLY A 463 -32.45 11.38 5.74
CA GLY A 463 -32.54 11.48 4.28
C GLY A 463 -33.89 12.06 3.81
N ILE A 464 -35.00 11.52 4.33
CA ILE A 464 -36.36 11.98 4.05
C ILE A 464 -36.52 13.44 4.47
N VAL A 465 -36.11 13.81 5.69
CA VAL A 465 -36.17 15.18 6.19
C VAL A 465 -35.34 16.13 5.32
N SER A 466 -34.16 15.71 4.86
CA SER A 466 -33.31 16.52 3.97
C SER A 466 -34.01 16.80 2.63
N LEU A 467 -34.68 15.80 2.03
CA LEU A 467 -35.42 15.96 0.78
C LEU A 467 -36.66 16.82 0.95
N ILE A 468 -37.41 16.67 2.06
CA ILE A 468 -38.55 17.52 2.39
C ILE A 468 -38.10 18.98 2.57
N ALA A 469 -37.04 19.22 3.36
CA ALA A 469 -36.49 20.56 3.57
C ALA A 469 -36.02 21.18 2.24
N LEU A 470 -35.43 20.38 1.35
CA LEU A 470 -35.01 20.80 0.01
C LEU A 470 -36.20 21.21 -0.87
N VAL A 471 -37.28 20.43 -0.88
CA VAL A 471 -38.51 20.76 -1.63
C VAL A 471 -39.14 22.05 -1.09
N ILE A 472 -39.27 22.18 0.23
CA ILE A 472 -39.81 23.39 0.87
C ILE A 472 -38.96 24.61 0.52
N TYR A 473 -37.63 24.48 0.60
CA TYR A 473 -36.70 25.55 0.25
C TYR A 473 -36.82 25.96 -1.23
N SER A 474 -36.99 24.99 -2.12
CA SER A 474 -37.12 25.22 -3.56
C SER A 474 -38.40 25.98 -3.94
N VAL A 475 -39.52 25.69 -3.24
CA VAL A 475 -40.84 26.31 -3.50
C VAL A 475 -40.99 27.67 -2.82
N ARG A 476 -40.50 27.84 -1.58
CA ARG A 476 -40.63 29.09 -0.82
C ARG A 476 -39.48 30.05 -1.12
N THR A 477 -39.40 30.56 -2.35
CA THR A 477 -38.41 31.56 -2.75
C THR A 477 -38.62 32.87 -1.99
N GLY A 478 -37.77 33.15 -0.99
CA GLY A 478 -37.61 34.50 -0.41
C GLY A 478 -38.04 34.72 1.04
N ALA A 479 -38.76 33.80 1.69
CA ALA A 479 -39.42 34.13 2.97
C ALA A 479 -38.72 33.64 4.26
N THR A 480 -37.95 32.54 4.28
CA THR A 480 -37.32 32.07 5.53
C THR A 480 -35.96 31.40 5.33
N ARG A 481 -34.97 31.77 6.15
CA ARG A 481 -33.63 31.11 6.20
C ARG A 481 -33.67 29.73 6.86
N ALA A 482 -34.75 29.42 7.59
CA ALA A 482 -34.87 28.22 8.42
C ALA A 482 -34.77 26.89 7.64
N PRO A 483 -35.44 26.66 6.49
CA PRO A 483 -35.35 25.39 5.77
C PRO A 483 -33.93 25.10 5.26
N GLY A 484 -33.18 26.13 4.86
CA GLY A 484 -31.79 25.98 4.42
C GLY A 484 -30.83 25.63 5.56
N ILE A 485 -31.02 26.21 6.75
CA ILE A 485 -30.25 25.86 7.95
C ILE A 485 -30.56 24.42 8.38
N LEU A 486 -31.84 24.05 8.43
CA LEU A 486 -32.26 22.68 8.73
C LEU A 486 -31.62 21.69 7.76
N LEU A 487 -31.63 21.99 6.46
CA LEU A 487 -31.00 21.16 5.44
C LEU A 487 -29.51 20.93 5.71
N ILE A 488 -28.75 21.98 6.05
CA ILE A 488 -27.33 21.86 6.40
C ILE A 488 -27.15 20.95 7.63
N VAL A 489 -27.88 21.23 8.71
CA VAL A 489 -27.74 20.50 9.98
C VAL A 489 -28.06 19.02 9.78
N VAL A 490 -29.17 18.71 9.11
CA VAL A 490 -29.61 17.33 8.86
C VAL A 490 -28.60 16.57 8.01
N ILE A 491 -28.04 17.18 6.96
CA ILE A 491 -27.03 16.52 6.11
C ILE A 491 -25.71 16.31 6.89
N VAL A 492 -25.26 17.29 7.67
CA VAL A 492 -24.04 17.14 8.49
C VAL A 492 -24.21 16.02 9.51
N VAL A 493 -25.38 15.94 10.18
CA VAL A 493 -25.69 14.86 11.12
C VAL A 493 -25.79 13.51 10.41
N GLN A 494 -26.49 13.45 9.27
CA GLN A 494 -26.58 12.24 8.45
C GLN A 494 -25.18 11.73 8.07
N MET A 495 -24.29 12.63 7.65
CA MET A 495 -22.92 12.28 7.28
C MET A 495 -22.02 11.89 8.45
N GLY A 496 -22.14 12.57 9.58
CA GLY A 496 -21.45 12.15 10.80
C GLY A 496 -21.84 10.73 11.21
N ILE A 497 -23.14 10.41 11.22
CA ILE A 497 -23.65 9.07 11.58
C ILE A 497 -23.17 8.01 10.58
N VAL A 498 -23.36 8.25 9.28
CA VAL A 498 -22.99 7.28 8.23
C VAL A 498 -21.49 7.00 8.26
N LEU A 499 -20.65 8.03 8.37
CA LEU A 499 -19.20 7.87 8.41
C LEU A 499 -18.74 7.18 9.68
N LYS A 500 -19.22 7.59 10.85
CA LYS A 500 -18.85 6.97 12.13
C LYS A 500 -19.28 5.51 12.19
N TYR A 501 -20.51 5.23 11.76
CA TYR A 501 -21.06 3.88 11.82
C TYR A 501 -20.32 2.93 10.89
N ARG A 502 -20.08 3.37 9.65
CA ARG A 502 -19.32 2.56 8.70
C ARG A 502 -17.85 2.42 9.13
N ALA A 503 -17.27 3.43 9.77
CA ALA A 503 -15.93 3.33 10.29
C ALA A 503 -15.81 2.29 11.42
N ALA A 504 -16.88 1.98 12.17
CA ALA A 504 -16.88 1.08 13.34
C ALA A 504 -16.21 -0.28 13.10
N PHE A 505 -16.18 -0.75 11.86
CA PHE A 505 -15.48 -1.97 11.44
C PHE A 505 -13.96 -1.91 11.50
N TRP A 506 -13.42 -0.68 11.45
CA TRP A 506 -12.00 -0.41 11.36
C TRP A 506 -11.56 0.54 12.46
N ILE A 507 -12.37 0.74 13.52
CA ILE A 507 -11.94 1.59 14.62
C ILE A 507 -10.99 0.79 15.50
N GLU A 508 -9.75 1.26 15.61
CA GLU A 508 -8.72 0.64 16.43
C GLU A 508 -8.14 1.65 17.43
N LYS A 509 -7.58 1.14 18.52
CA LYS A 509 -6.80 1.94 19.45
C LYS A 509 -5.46 2.29 18.81
N LYS A 510 -5.08 3.55 18.89
CA LYS A 510 -3.73 3.98 18.50
C LYS A 510 -2.70 3.33 19.43
N TYR A 511 -1.56 2.96 18.89
CA TYR A 511 -0.36 2.64 19.67
C TYR A 511 0.56 3.87 19.71
N GLU A 512 1.47 3.92 20.68
CA GLU A 512 2.54 4.92 20.67
C GLU A 512 3.63 4.45 19.71
N SER A 513 3.90 5.27 18.69
CA SER A 513 4.94 4.93 17.73
C SER A 513 6.31 4.97 18.40
N PRO A 514 7.30 4.21 17.89
CA PRO A 514 8.66 4.35 18.37
C PRO A 514 9.16 5.80 18.33
N THR A 515 9.88 6.22 19.35
CA THR A 515 10.61 7.49 19.33
C THR A 515 11.83 7.39 18.41
N PHE A 516 12.41 8.53 18.04
CA PHE A 516 13.64 8.53 17.25
C PHE A 516 14.79 7.75 17.92
N GLU A 517 14.95 7.89 19.24
CA GLU A 517 15.96 7.19 20.03
C GLU A 517 15.71 5.68 20.08
N GLU A 518 14.44 5.28 20.23
CA GLU A 518 14.06 3.86 20.17
C GLU A 518 14.35 3.25 18.80
N MET A 519 14.08 3.97 17.72
CA MET A 519 14.46 3.52 16.37
C MET A 519 15.97 3.42 16.21
N GLN A 520 16.75 4.38 16.71
CA GLN A 520 18.22 4.26 16.70
C GLN A 520 18.70 3.02 17.45
N LYS A 521 18.14 2.76 18.64
CA LYS A 521 18.45 1.55 19.41
C LYS A 521 18.07 0.27 18.66
N GLN A 522 16.91 0.25 18.00
CA GLN A 522 16.48 -0.87 17.16
C GLN A 522 17.46 -1.11 16.00
N LYS A 523 17.86 -0.05 15.28
CA LYS A 523 18.80 -0.13 14.15
C LYS A 523 20.25 -0.44 14.56
N ARG A 524 20.63 -0.14 15.80
CA ARG A 524 21.88 -0.64 16.40
C ARG A 524 21.86 -2.15 16.60
N ILE A 525 20.73 -2.75 16.97
CA ILE A 525 20.61 -4.20 17.14
C ILE A 525 20.51 -4.91 15.77
N LYS A 526 19.63 -4.41 14.89
CA LYS A 526 19.39 -5.01 13.58
C LYS A 526 18.93 -3.96 12.59
N LEU A 527 19.64 -3.87 11.46
CA LEU A 527 19.35 -2.87 10.43
C LEU A 527 18.02 -3.11 9.70
N ASP A 528 17.55 -4.35 9.68
CA ASP A 528 16.38 -4.78 8.92
C ASP A 528 15.08 -4.02 9.29
N TYR A 529 14.19 -3.95 8.32
CA TYR A 529 12.80 -3.55 8.50
C TYR A 529 12.12 -4.56 9.43
N LEU A 530 11.58 -4.06 10.55
CA LEU A 530 11.08 -4.90 11.64
C LEU A 530 9.60 -5.27 11.51
N TYR A 531 8.91 -4.73 10.51
CA TYR A 531 7.46 -4.86 10.39
C TYR A 531 7.06 -5.79 9.25
N TYR A 532 5.80 -6.22 9.26
CA TYR A 532 5.26 -7.05 8.20
C TYR A 532 5.28 -6.30 6.86
N PRO A 533 5.99 -6.79 5.82
CA PRO A 533 6.16 -6.04 4.57
C PRO A 533 4.88 -6.03 3.71
N GLY A 534 3.94 -6.93 3.95
CA GLY A 534 2.72 -7.08 3.15
C GLY A 534 2.80 -8.18 2.08
N GLY A 535 1.62 -8.65 1.66
CA GLY A 535 1.47 -9.63 0.60
C GLY A 535 2.01 -9.18 -0.75
N GLY A 536 2.74 -10.07 -1.44
CA GLY A 536 3.23 -9.83 -2.81
C GLY A 536 4.20 -8.65 -2.92
N MET A 537 5.06 -8.45 -1.92
CA MET A 537 6.08 -7.38 -1.89
C MET A 537 7.50 -7.90 -2.12
N HIS A 538 7.70 -9.21 -2.16
CA HIS A 538 9.01 -9.83 -2.41
C HIS A 538 9.45 -9.62 -3.85
N SER A 539 10.75 -9.48 -4.06
CA SER A 539 11.33 -9.54 -5.39
C SER A 539 11.27 -10.96 -5.96
N SER A 540 11.28 -11.08 -7.28
CA SER A 540 11.38 -12.37 -7.97
C SER A 540 12.60 -13.17 -7.52
N VAL A 541 13.72 -12.51 -7.21
CA VAL A 541 14.94 -13.15 -6.70
C VAL A 541 14.68 -13.87 -5.37
N VAL A 542 14.03 -13.18 -4.42
CA VAL A 542 13.69 -13.74 -3.10
C VAL A 542 12.66 -14.87 -3.23
N ASN A 543 11.60 -14.65 -4.02
CA ASN A 543 10.57 -15.67 -4.24
C ASN A 543 11.14 -16.94 -4.88
N ILE A 544 12.06 -16.82 -5.84
CA ILE A 544 12.73 -17.96 -6.47
C ILE A 544 13.66 -18.65 -5.47
N GLN A 545 14.45 -17.89 -4.71
CA GLN A 545 15.35 -18.43 -3.69
C GLN A 545 14.60 -19.29 -2.68
N LEU A 546 13.50 -18.80 -2.13
CA LEU A 546 12.72 -19.48 -1.11
C LEU A 546 11.96 -20.70 -1.66
N LYS A 547 11.61 -20.71 -2.95
CA LYS A 547 11.01 -21.89 -3.61
C LYS A 547 12.02 -23.00 -3.92
N ARG A 548 13.29 -22.64 -4.14
CA ARG A 548 14.35 -23.55 -4.62
C ARG A 548 15.38 -23.92 -3.54
N SER A 549 15.46 -23.13 -2.48
CA SER A 549 16.45 -23.24 -1.40
C SER A 549 15.95 -22.47 -0.17
N PHE A 550 16.81 -21.71 0.50
CA PHE A 550 16.52 -20.93 1.70
C PHE A 550 17.30 -19.60 1.71
N MET A 551 16.90 -18.67 2.58
CA MET A 551 17.65 -17.46 2.89
C MET A 551 18.55 -17.73 4.10
N GLU A 552 19.85 -17.81 3.88
CA GLU A 552 20.80 -18.10 4.95
C GLU A 552 20.95 -16.90 5.92
N PRO A 553 20.91 -17.09 7.24
CA PRO A 553 20.80 -16.03 8.25
C PRO A 553 22.17 -15.38 8.58
N PHE A 554 22.85 -14.84 7.57
CA PHE A 554 24.02 -13.98 7.77
C PHE A 554 23.77 -12.57 7.21
N LEU A 555 24.60 -11.59 7.60
CA LEU A 555 24.69 -10.31 6.89
C LEU A 555 25.95 -10.30 6.03
N GLY A 556 27.11 -10.54 6.63
CA GLY A 556 28.41 -10.64 5.98
C GLY A 556 29.23 -11.82 6.48
N LYS A 557 29.69 -12.71 5.61
CA LYS A 557 30.52 -13.87 6.04
C LYS A 557 31.59 -14.28 5.03
N ILE A 558 32.54 -15.09 5.48
CA ILE A 558 33.61 -15.63 4.64
C ILE A 558 33.26 -17.03 4.16
N PHE A 559 33.44 -17.29 2.88
CA PHE A 559 33.35 -18.59 2.24
C PHE A 559 34.73 -19.07 1.80
N THR A 560 35.09 -20.30 2.17
CA THR A 560 36.41 -20.88 1.88
C THR A 560 36.38 -21.99 0.84
N ARG A 561 35.19 -22.47 0.47
CA ARG A 561 35.02 -23.48 -0.60
C ARG A 561 34.21 -22.89 -1.74
N VAL A 562 34.87 -22.64 -2.87
CA VAL A 562 34.30 -21.96 -4.02
C VAL A 562 33.92 -22.98 -5.08
N ILE A 563 32.65 -23.03 -5.43
CA ILE A 563 32.10 -23.93 -6.43
C ILE A 563 31.63 -23.08 -7.61
N PRO A 564 32.34 -23.08 -8.75
CA PRO A 564 31.89 -22.38 -9.94
C PRO A 564 30.65 -23.09 -10.51
N VAL A 565 29.68 -22.29 -10.96
CA VAL A 565 28.44 -22.76 -11.58
C VAL A 565 28.15 -21.96 -12.85
N ASP A 566 27.52 -22.61 -13.82
CA ASP A 566 27.25 -22.01 -15.12
C ASP A 566 26.03 -21.09 -15.08
N SER A 567 25.10 -21.35 -14.16
CA SER A 567 23.85 -20.60 -14.03
C SER A 567 23.27 -20.71 -12.62
N ARG A 568 22.30 -19.84 -12.35
CA ARG A 568 21.50 -19.86 -11.12
C ARG A 568 20.81 -21.20 -10.86
N ASP A 569 20.29 -21.82 -11.91
CA ASP A 569 19.60 -23.10 -11.79
C ASP A 569 20.56 -24.25 -11.50
N ASP A 570 21.79 -24.21 -12.05
CA ASP A 570 22.86 -25.14 -11.68
C ASP A 570 23.25 -24.97 -10.20
N ALA A 571 23.37 -23.73 -9.71
CA ALA A 571 23.56 -23.47 -8.29
C ALA A 571 22.50 -24.15 -7.42
N TYR A 572 21.21 -23.97 -7.76
CA TYR A 572 20.11 -24.61 -7.01
C TYR A 572 20.18 -26.13 -7.04
N LYS A 573 20.38 -26.73 -8.22
CA LYS A 573 20.49 -28.20 -8.35
C LYS A 573 21.62 -28.78 -7.52
N ARG A 574 22.77 -28.08 -7.43
CA ARG A 574 23.90 -28.54 -6.62
C ARG A 574 23.65 -28.34 -5.12
N MET A 575 23.10 -27.20 -4.72
CA MET A 575 22.73 -26.93 -3.32
C MET A 575 21.69 -27.91 -2.78
N GLU A 576 20.69 -28.28 -3.59
CA GLU A 576 19.68 -29.29 -3.23
C GLU A 576 20.33 -30.66 -2.91
N ARG A 577 21.43 -31.01 -3.59
CA ARG A 577 22.14 -32.29 -3.37
C ARG A 577 22.94 -32.29 -2.08
N ASN A 578 23.85 -31.34 -1.91
CA ASN A 578 24.63 -31.13 -0.69
C ASN A 578 25.07 -29.66 -0.62
N ARG A 579 25.12 -29.11 0.59
CA ARG A 579 25.64 -27.77 0.85
C ARG A 579 26.24 -27.73 2.24
N LEU A 580 27.40 -27.10 2.37
CA LEU A 580 28.01 -26.74 3.65
C LEU A 580 27.96 -25.23 3.90
N PRO A 581 27.96 -24.77 5.15
CA PRO A 581 28.00 -23.33 5.46
C PRO A 581 29.22 -22.59 4.89
N GLN A 582 30.34 -23.30 4.68
CA GLN A 582 31.59 -22.75 4.13
C GLN A 582 31.62 -22.73 2.59
N GLU A 583 30.63 -23.33 1.93
CA GLU A 583 30.54 -23.42 0.47
C GLU A 583 29.79 -22.22 -0.14
N VAL A 584 30.31 -21.75 -1.26
CA VAL A 584 29.68 -20.72 -2.10
C VAL A 584 29.62 -21.17 -3.54
N PHE A 585 28.42 -21.12 -4.11
CA PHE A 585 28.17 -21.41 -5.52
C PHE A 585 28.18 -20.09 -6.29
N ILE A 586 29.19 -19.87 -7.15
CA ILE A 586 29.43 -18.57 -7.80
C ILE A 586 29.22 -18.65 -9.31
N GLU A 587 28.34 -17.79 -9.81
CA GLU A 587 28.09 -17.63 -11.24
C GLU A 587 29.21 -16.80 -11.90
N GLY A 588 29.79 -17.32 -12.98
CA GLY A 588 30.76 -16.59 -13.81
C GLY A 588 32.16 -16.44 -13.23
N SER A 589 32.53 -17.26 -12.23
CA SER A 589 33.91 -17.43 -11.75
C SER A 589 34.62 -18.54 -12.52
N GLY A 590 35.89 -18.31 -12.90
CA GLY A 590 36.70 -19.29 -13.62
C GLY A 590 37.03 -20.52 -12.76
N PRO A 591 36.92 -21.76 -13.27
CA PRO A 591 37.13 -22.97 -12.47
C PRO A 591 38.51 -23.08 -11.82
N GLU A 592 39.56 -22.67 -12.52
CA GLU A 592 40.94 -22.70 -12.00
C GLU A 592 41.11 -21.77 -10.79
N LYS A 593 40.57 -20.55 -10.90
CA LYS A 593 40.62 -19.55 -9.84
C LYS A 593 39.82 -20.00 -8.60
N ALA A 594 38.64 -20.57 -8.82
CA ALA A 594 37.83 -21.13 -7.74
C ALA A 594 38.55 -22.28 -7.01
N ARG A 595 39.24 -23.16 -7.75
CA ARG A 595 40.07 -24.22 -7.17
C ARG A 595 41.23 -23.65 -6.37
N ALA A 596 41.99 -22.70 -6.93
CA ALA A 596 43.13 -22.08 -6.25
C ALA A 596 42.74 -21.43 -4.90
N ILE A 597 41.62 -20.72 -4.86
CA ILE A 597 41.10 -20.12 -3.62
C ILE A 597 40.68 -21.21 -2.63
N THR A 598 39.95 -22.23 -3.10
CA THR A 598 39.50 -23.34 -2.26
C THR A 598 40.65 -24.13 -1.64
N ASP A 599 41.69 -24.41 -2.44
CA ASP A 599 42.88 -25.13 -2.00
C ASP A 599 43.71 -24.28 -1.03
N GLY A 600 43.87 -22.99 -1.31
CA GLY A 600 44.57 -22.04 -0.43
C GLY A 600 43.87 -21.83 0.92
N ALA A 601 42.55 -21.96 0.98
CA ALA A 601 41.75 -21.81 2.20
C ALA A 601 41.44 -23.14 2.91
N LYS A 602 41.91 -24.28 2.38
CA LYS A 602 41.60 -25.63 2.91
C LYS A 602 41.94 -25.81 4.39
N ASN A 603 43.02 -25.18 4.85
CA ASN A 603 43.51 -25.27 6.23
C ASN A 603 43.17 -24.05 7.09
N MET A 604 42.30 -23.15 6.60
CA MET A 604 41.87 -21.97 7.35
C MET A 604 41.14 -22.40 8.63
N LYS A 605 41.52 -21.79 9.75
CA LYS A 605 40.93 -22.05 11.08
C LYS A 605 40.29 -20.82 11.71
N LYS A 606 40.71 -19.63 11.30
CA LYS A 606 40.24 -18.36 11.86
C LYS A 606 39.87 -17.41 10.73
N GLY A 607 38.82 -16.65 10.94
CA GLY A 607 38.38 -15.56 10.11
C GLY A 607 37.32 -14.77 10.86
N THR A 608 37.28 -13.46 10.66
CA THR A 608 36.33 -12.59 11.36
C THR A 608 35.78 -11.54 10.41
N VAL A 609 34.51 -11.21 10.58
CA VAL A 609 33.83 -10.10 9.93
C VAL A 609 33.24 -9.23 11.03
N LYS A 610 33.40 -7.91 10.91
CA LYS A 610 32.73 -6.92 11.75
C LYS A 610 32.15 -5.83 10.86
N LEU A 611 30.88 -5.50 11.04
CA LEU A 611 30.28 -4.33 10.42
C LEU A 611 30.78 -3.08 11.16
N VAL A 612 31.42 -2.16 10.45
CA VAL A 612 32.01 -0.94 11.02
C VAL A 612 31.25 0.33 10.62
N TYR A 613 30.52 0.27 9.51
CA TYR A 613 29.62 1.33 9.10
C TYR A 613 28.34 0.73 8.50
N SER A 614 27.19 1.26 8.90
CA SER A 614 25.89 0.91 8.31
C SER A 614 25.01 2.13 8.08
N SER A 615 24.42 2.18 6.90
CA SER A 615 23.29 3.03 6.54
C SER A 615 22.39 2.26 5.58
N PHE A 616 21.32 2.90 5.08
CA PHE A 616 20.36 2.24 4.19
C PHE A 616 20.97 1.85 2.83
N ASN A 617 21.89 2.67 2.31
CA ASN A 617 22.50 2.47 0.99
C ASN A 617 23.95 1.97 1.03
N ARG A 618 24.59 1.96 2.21
CA ARG A 618 26.02 1.67 2.36
C ARG A 618 26.29 0.80 3.58
N MET A 619 27.13 -0.21 3.40
CA MET A 619 27.65 -1.03 4.49
C MET A 619 29.14 -1.22 4.31
N GLU A 620 29.89 -1.17 5.42
CA GLU A 620 31.32 -1.43 5.43
C GLU A 620 31.67 -2.50 6.46
N PHE A 621 32.44 -3.48 6.00
CA PHE A 621 32.85 -4.62 6.78
C PHE A 621 34.37 -4.61 6.93
N GLN A 622 34.84 -4.64 8.16
CA GLN A 622 36.21 -5.01 8.46
C GLN A 622 36.31 -6.53 8.49
N VAL A 623 37.10 -7.09 7.58
CA VAL A 623 37.27 -8.52 7.41
C VAL A 623 38.71 -8.91 7.67
N ASN A 624 38.94 -10.00 8.39
CA ASN A 624 40.26 -10.59 8.59
C ASN A 624 40.19 -12.05 8.17
N SER A 625 40.91 -12.42 7.11
CA SER A 625 40.94 -13.77 6.56
C SER A 625 42.36 -14.33 6.60
N GLN A 626 42.54 -15.59 7.01
CA GLN A 626 43.89 -16.21 7.02
C GLN A 626 44.41 -16.53 5.62
N SER A 627 43.49 -16.78 4.68
CA SER A 627 43.79 -17.13 3.29
C SER A 627 42.93 -16.29 2.35
N PRO A 628 43.28 -16.19 1.05
CA PRO A 628 42.35 -15.67 0.05
C PRO A 628 41.02 -16.44 0.10
N ALA A 629 39.91 -15.73 0.00
CA ALA A 629 38.57 -16.29 0.17
C ALA A 629 37.53 -15.44 -0.58
N PHE A 630 36.25 -15.80 -0.45
CA PHE A 630 35.14 -14.92 -0.84
C PHE A 630 34.45 -14.36 0.39
N PHE A 631 34.12 -13.08 0.36
CA PHE A 631 33.16 -12.47 1.27
C PHE A 631 31.78 -12.49 0.62
N GLY A 632 30.75 -12.89 1.36
CA GLY A 632 29.36 -12.84 0.93
C GLY A 632 28.54 -11.78 1.66
N LEU A 633 27.62 -11.13 0.94
CA LEU A 633 26.56 -10.28 1.48
C LEU A 633 25.20 -10.92 1.19
N SER A 634 24.36 -11.10 2.20
CA SER A 634 23.11 -11.89 2.11
C SER A 634 21.93 -11.18 1.42
N TYR A 635 22.03 -9.88 1.16
CA TYR A 635 20.97 -9.15 0.49
C TYR A 635 20.73 -9.63 -0.95
N PRO A 636 19.49 -9.52 -1.47
CA PRO A 636 19.13 -10.08 -2.77
C PRO A 636 19.93 -9.48 -3.93
N TYR A 637 20.48 -10.34 -4.78
CA TYR A 637 21.25 -9.99 -5.96
C TYR A 637 20.33 -9.42 -7.04
N THR A 638 20.15 -8.10 -7.01
CA THR A 638 19.38 -7.35 -8.00
C THR A 638 20.24 -6.75 -9.11
N GLY A 639 21.57 -6.79 -8.96
CA GLY A 639 22.52 -6.11 -9.86
C GLY A 639 22.78 -4.64 -9.52
N TYR A 640 22.15 -4.13 -8.46
CA TYR A 640 22.26 -2.73 -8.02
C TYR A 640 23.35 -2.49 -6.96
N TRP A 641 23.93 -3.54 -6.38
CA TRP A 641 25.03 -3.42 -5.43
C TRP A 641 26.39 -3.39 -6.14
N SER A 642 27.18 -2.35 -5.87
CA SER A 642 28.60 -2.29 -6.20
C SER A 642 29.45 -2.50 -4.94
N ALA A 643 30.67 -3.01 -5.11
CA ALA A 643 31.58 -3.25 -4.00
C ALA A 643 33.00 -2.74 -4.26
N TRP A 644 33.68 -2.41 -3.17
CA TRP A 644 35.08 -2.01 -3.12
C TRP A 644 35.80 -2.83 -2.06
N VAL A 645 37.03 -3.24 -2.34
CA VAL A 645 37.93 -3.90 -1.38
C VAL A 645 39.17 -3.04 -1.26
N ASN A 646 39.44 -2.55 -0.05
CA ASN A 646 40.55 -1.64 0.24
C ASN A 646 40.57 -0.38 -0.66
N GLY A 647 39.40 0.14 -1.00
CA GLY A 647 39.22 1.32 -1.84
C GLY A 647 39.20 1.05 -3.35
N GLU A 648 39.56 -0.15 -3.80
CA GLU A 648 39.53 -0.53 -5.22
C GLU A 648 38.19 -1.17 -5.58
N ARG A 649 37.59 -0.74 -6.69
CA ARG A 649 36.31 -1.29 -7.16
C ARG A 649 36.50 -2.72 -7.65
N VAL A 650 35.70 -3.65 -7.14
CA VAL A 650 35.79 -5.08 -7.50
C VAL A 650 34.51 -5.57 -8.18
N ARG A 651 34.62 -6.71 -8.87
CA ARG A 651 33.47 -7.40 -9.45
C ARG A 651 32.61 -8.02 -8.34
N VAL A 652 31.30 -7.80 -8.43
CA VAL A 652 30.32 -8.43 -7.54
C VAL A 652 29.67 -9.61 -8.25
N TYR A 653 29.88 -10.81 -7.72
CA TYR A 653 29.34 -12.04 -8.26
C TYR A 653 27.99 -12.38 -7.63
N ARG A 654 27.13 -13.06 -8.38
CA ARG A 654 25.94 -13.71 -7.80
C ARG A 654 26.39 -15.02 -7.14
N ALA A 655 25.97 -15.19 -5.89
CA ALA A 655 26.34 -16.32 -5.05
C ALA A 655 25.11 -17.01 -4.48
N ASN A 656 25.15 -18.35 -4.38
CA ASN A 656 24.10 -19.16 -3.75
C ASN A 656 22.67 -18.86 -4.26
N GLY A 657 22.57 -18.47 -5.53
CA GLY A 657 21.33 -18.13 -6.22
C GLY A 657 20.84 -16.68 -6.02
N ALA A 658 20.97 -16.13 -4.81
CA ALA A 658 20.40 -14.82 -4.46
C ALA A 658 21.31 -13.87 -3.68
N ALA A 659 22.47 -14.31 -3.17
CA ALA A 659 23.39 -13.47 -2.41
C ALA A 659 24.43 -12.80 -3.34
N HIS A 660 25.20 -11.87 -2.79
CA HIS A 660 26.38 -11.30 -3.45
C HIS A 660 27.65 -11.96 -2.91
N ALA A 661 28.69 -12.03 -3.73
CA ALA A 661 30.02 -12.38 -3.28
C ALA A 661 31.10 -11.52 -3.95
N VAL A 662 32.18 -11.25 -3.21
CA VAL A 662 33.38 -10.55 -3.69
C VAL A 662 34.63 -11.30 -3.24
N GLU A 663 35.67 -11.26 -4.06
CA GLU A 663 36.96 -11.86 -3.73
C GLU A 663 37.67 -11.00 -2.69
N ILE A 664 38.32 -11.64 -1.72
CA ILE A 664 39.11 -10.97 -0.68
C ILE A 664 40.51 -11.59 -0.56
N PRO A 665 41.56 -10.76 -0.38
CA PRO A 665 42.90 -11.26 -0.12
C PRO A 665 43.02 -11.82 1.31
N ALA A 666 44.13 -12.51 1.58
CA ALA A 666 44.53 -12.82 2.94
C ALA A 666 44.86 -11.55 3.74
N GLY A 667 44.70 -11.60 5.06
CA GLY A 667 44.91 -10.49 5.97
C GLY A 667 43.66 -9.65 6.22
N LYS A 668 43.90 -8.41 6.67
CA LYS A 668 42.84 -7.43 6.93
C LYS A 668 42.40 -6.77 5.63
N SER A 669 41.10 -6.71 5.40
CA SER A 669 40.47 -5.98 4.31
C SER A 669 39.32 -5.13 4.82
N LEU A 670 39.12 -3.97 4.19
CA LEU A 670 37.91 -3.18 4.34
C LEU A 670 37.05 -3.38 3.08
N ILE A 671 35.85 -3.91 3.27
CA ILE A 671 34.92 -4.19 2.17
C ILE A 671 33.76 -3.24 2.29
N GLU A 672 33.52 -2.47 1.24
CA GLU A 672 32.40 -1.53 1.17
C GLU A 672 31.40 -2.01 0.11
N PHE A 673 30.11 -2.00 0.46
CA PHE A 673 29.00 -2.21 -0.47
C PHE A 673 28.16 -0.94 -0.57
N ARG A 674 27.85 -0.51 -1.79
CA ARG A 674 26.93 0.62 -2.07
C ARG A 674 25.81 0.19 -3.00
N TYR A 675 24.58 0.52 -2.63
CA TYR A 675 23.41 0.33 -3.49
C TYR A 675 23.26 1.49 -4.46
N TRP A 676 22.96 1.19 -5.73
CA TRP A 676 22.81 2.18 -6.79
C TRP A 676 21.61 1.86 -7.69
N SER A 677 20.76 2.86 -7.96
CA SER A 677 19.65 2.75 -8.91
C SER A 677 19.81 3.77 -10.05
N ASN A 678 19.93 3.24 -11.27
CA ASN A 678 19.89 4.06 -12.49
C ASN A 678 18.53 4.76 -12.65
N ALA A 679 17.44 4.08 -12.25
CA ALA A 679 16.10 4.61 -12.38
C ALA A 679 15.87 5.80 -11.43
N SER A 680 16.35 5.72 -10.19
CA SER A 680 16.32 6.84 -9.24
C SER A 680 17.17 8.01 -9.73
N PHE A 681 18.37 7.74 -10.26
CA PHE A 681 19.26 8.77 -10.81
C PHE A 681 18.60 9.54 -11.96
N TRP A 682 18.15 8.84 -13.01
CA TRP A 682 17.49 9.49 -14.15
C TRP A 682 16.16 10.12 -13.76
N GLY A 683 15.42 9.51 -12.84
CA GLY A 683 14.21 10.08 -12.28
C GLY A 683 14.46 11.46 -11.66
N MET A 684 15.50 11.58 -10.83
CA MET A 684 15.87 12.86 -10.22
C MET A 684 16.37 13.88 -11.26
N VAL A 685 17.20 13.45 -12.21
CA VAL A 685 17.68 14.34 -13.30
C VAL A 685 16.51 14.92 -14.09
N ILE A 686 15.57 14.08 -14.53
CA ILE A 686 14.40 14.51 -15.30
C ILE A 686 13.51 15.43 -14.46
N SER A 687 13.28 15.10 -13.18
CA SER A 687 12.50 15.94 -12.27
C SER A 687 13.13 17.33 -12.08
N CYS A 688 14.43 17.41 -11.80
CA CYS A 688 15.15 18.69 -11.64
C CYS A 688 15.18 19.50 -12.94
N ALA A 689 15.41 18.86 -14.09
CA ALA A 689 15.39 19.52 -15.39
C ALA A 689 13.98 20.05 -15.72
N THR A 690 12.94 19.26 -15.46
CA THR A 690 11.54 19.67 -15.67
C THR A 690 11.18 20.85 -14.77
N PHE A 691 11.60 20.83 -13.50
CA PHE A 691 11.45 21.96 -12.59
C PHE A 691 12.12 23.23 -13.14
N ALA A 692 13.34 23.12 -13.64
CA ALA A 692 14.06 24.25 -14.24
C ALA A 692 13.33 24.80 -15.48
N ILE A 693 12.86 23.93 -16.38
CA ILE A 693 12.10 24.32 -17.59
C ILE A 693 10.82 25.08 -17.20
N ILE A 694 10.05 24.58 -16.22
CA ILE A 694 8.86 25.24 -15.71
C ILE A 694 9.21 26.60 -15.10
N GLY A 695 10.25 26.65 -14.27
CA GLY A 695 10.71 27.88 -13.62
C GLY A 695 11.17 28.94 -14.62
N PHE A 696 11.91 28.55 -15.66
CA PHE A 696 12.30 29.45 -16.75
C PHE A 696 11.08 29.97 -17.50
N PHE A 697 10.14 29.10 -17.86
CA PHE A 697 8.90 29.52 -18.50
C PHE A 697 8.16 30.59 -17.68
N VAL A 698 8.07 30.40 -16.35
CA VAL A 698 7.47 31.39 -15.45
C VAL A 698 8.27 32.69 -15.43
N CYS A 699 9.61 32.63 -15.32
CA CYS A 699 10.46 33.83 -15.32
C CYS A 699 10.33 34.63 -16.63
N PHE A 700 10.32 33.96 -17.79
CA PHE A 700 10.15 34.62 -19.09
C PHE A 700 8.76 35.25 -19.27
N ARG A 701 7.72 34.65 -18.66
CA ARG A 701 6.33 35.13 -18.80
C ARG A 701 5.91 36.15 -17.74
N GLY A 702 6.50 36.09 -16.54
CA GLY A 702 6.09 36.86 -15.37
C GLY A 702 7.04 38.00 -15.00
N LEU A 703 8.31 37.94 -15.42
CA LEU A 703 9.34 38.90 -15.03
C LEU A 703 10.01 39.54 -16.26
N SER A 704 10.59 40.72 -16.08
CA SER A 704 11.37 41.46 -17.08
C SER A 704 12.65 42.03 -16.46
N GLY A 705 13.64 42.37 -17.29
CA GLY A 705 14.90 42.98 -16.85
C GLY A 705 15.68 42.14 -15.83
N LEU A 706 16.27 42.81 -14.83
CA LEU A 706 17.08 42.20 -13.78
C LEU A 706 16.32 41.12 -12.96
N PRO A 707 15.07 41.33 -12.51
CA PRO A 707 14.30 40.28 -11.83
C PRO A 707 14.18 38.97 -12.59
N ARG A 708 14.08 39.00 -13.93
CA ARG A 708 14.06 37.78 -14.75
C ARG A 708 15.38 37.02 -14.64
N ILE A 709 16.50 37.71 -14.76
CA ILE A 709 17.84 37.13 -14.67
C ILE A 709 18.04 36.52 -13.27
N THR A 710 17.71 37.28 -12.22
CA THR A 710 17.76 36.79 -10.83
C THR A 710 16.88 35.56 -10.64
N GLY A 711 15.65 35.58 -11.16
CA GLY A 711 14.74 34.43 -11.08
C GLY A 711 15.29 33.19 -11.77
N ILE A 712 15.89 33.33 -12.95
CA ILE A 712 16.54 32.22 -13.69
C ILE A 712 17.70 31.64 -12.89
N ILE A 713 18.57 32.50 -12.32
CA ILE A 713 19.70 32.06 -11.48
C ILE A 713 19.20 31.31 -10.26
N VAL A 714 18.17 31.82 -9.58
CA VAL A 714 17.57 31.15 -8.41
C VAL A 714 17.00 29.78 -8.79
N ILE A 715 16.29 29.67 -9.92
CA ILE A 715 15.76 28.38 -10.40
C ILE A 715 16.89 27.39 -10.72
N LEU A 716 17.98 27.85 -11.34
CA LEU A 716 19.16 27.03 -11.59
C LEU A 716 19.80 26.54 -10.29
N ILE A 717 19.98 27.42 -9.31
CA ILE A 717 20.54 27.08 -7.99
C ILE A 717 19.65 26.06 -7.28
N ILE A 718 18.33 26.25 -7.27
CA ILE A 718 17.41 25.31 -6.62
C ILE A 718 17.43 23.95 -7.32
N SER A 719 17.39 23.93 -8.66
CA SER A 719 17.37 22.69 -9.43
C SER A 719 18.68 21.90 -9.29
N THR A 720 19.81 22.55 -9.54
CA THR A 720 21.16 21.93 -9.48
C THR A 720 21.58 21.65 -8.04
N GLY A 721 21.37 22.60 -7.13
CA GLY A 721 21.64 22.44 -5.71
C GLY A 721 20.79 21.33 -5.08
N GLY A 722 19.49 21.25 -5.42
CA GLY A 722 18.61 20.16 -4.98
C GLY A 722 19.11 18.80 -5.44
N PHE A 723 19.52 18.68 -6.72
CA PHE A 723 20.14 17.47 -7.24
C PHE A 723 21.43 17.10 -6.48
N MET A 724 22.32 18.07 -6.27
CA MET A 724 23.59 17.84 -5.58
C MET A 724 23.40 17.47 -4.11
N ILE A 725 22.45 18.09 -3.40
CA ILE A 725 22.10 17.74 -2.01
C ILE A 725 21.60 16.29 -1.97
N TRP A 726 20.67 15.93 -2.86
CA TRP A 726 20.16 14.57 -2.94
C TRP A 726 21.28 13.57 -3.25
N TYR A 727 22.09 13.81 -4.28
CA TYR A 727 23.15 12.92 -4.72
C TYR A 727 24.23 12.71 -3.62
N ASN A 728 24.66 13.79 -2.98
CA ASN A 728 25.65 13.71 -1.90
C ASN A 728 25.08 12.98 -0.67
N SER A 729 23.78 13.15 -0.38
CA SER A 729 23.14 12.47 0.75
C SER A 729 23.07 10.95 0.61
N LEU A 730 23.27 10.37 -0.58
CA LEU A 730 23.10 8.92 -0.79
C LEU A 730 24.00 8.08 0.11
N TYR A 731 25.23 8.54 0.38
CA TYR A 731 26.27 7.74 1.07
C TYR A 731 26.95 8.45 2.25
N THR A 732 26.55 9.68 2.57
CA THR A 732 27.13 10.51 3.64
C THR A 732 26.31 10.50 4.93
N GLY A 733 25.36 9.57 5.08
CA GLY A 733 24.56 9.46 6.29
C GLY A 733 25.39 9.12 7.54
N ASN A 734 24.78 9.32 8.70
CA ASN A 734 25.36 8.92 9.98
C ASN A 734 25.52 7.40 10.01
N ASN A 735 26.59 6.93 10.67
CA ASN A 735 26.74 5.52 10.98
C ASN A 735 25.64 5.12 11.98
N LEU A 736 24.84 4.11 11.64
CA LEU A 736 23.80 3.59 12.53
C LEU A 736 24.37 2.66 13.62
N GLU A 737 25.67 2.35 13.55
CA GLU A 737 26.39 1.53 14.54
C GLU A 737 25.71 0.17 14.74
N THR A 738 25.19 -0.41 13.65
CA THR A 738 24.56 -1.73 13.72
C THR A 738 25.58 -2.77 14.15
N GLU A 739 25.28 -3.46 15.23
CA GLU A 739 26.08 -4.53 15.79
C GLU A 739 25.98 -5.75 14.88
N TYR A 740 27.10 -6.09 14.25
CA TYR A 740 27.21 -7.35 13.53
C TYR A 740 28.65 -7.85 13.56
N THR A 741 28.81 -9.08 14.03
CA THR A 741 30.06 -9.82 13.94
C THR A 741 29.79 -11.24 13.48
N TRP A 742 30.75 -11.80 12.76
CA TRP A 742 30.70 -13.18 12.34
C TRP A 742 32.11 -13.79 12.43
N THR A 743 32.18 -15.04 12.87
CA THR A 743 33.44 -15.77 13.02
C THR A 743 33.42 -17.04 12.18
N TYR A 744 34.54 -17.32 11.53
CA TYR A 744 34.69 -18.50 10.69
C TYR A 744 34.68 -19.76 11.55
N THR A 745 33.81 -20.70 11.19
CA THR A 745 33.81 -22.06 11.72
C THR A 745 34.30 -23.02 10.64
N PRO A 746 35.35 -23.82 10.88
CA PRO A 746 35.79 -24.86 9.94
C PRO A 746 34.69 -25.88 9.66
N SER A 747 34.75 -26.54 8.49
CA SER A 747 33.79 -27.60 8.17
C SER A 747 33.84 -28.74 9.20
N PRO A 748 32.69 -29.16 9.75
CA PRO A 748 32.65 -30.26 10.71
C PRO A 748 33.03 -31.58 10.04
N LYS A 749 33.57 -32.54 10.82
CA LYS A 749 33.89 -33.89 10.32
C LYS A 749 32.65 -34.63 9.81
N THR A 750 31.52 -34.46 10.49
CA THR A 750 30.22 -34.99 10.10
C THR A 750 29.29 -33.81 9.77
N PRO A 751 28.87 -33.62 8.52
CA PRO A 751 28.02 -32.50 8.14
C PRO A 751 26.57 -32.70 8.57
N ASN A 752 25.89 -31.58 8.85
CA ASN A 752 24.43 -31.57 9.00
C ASN A 752 23.79 -31.80 7.62
N LEU A 753 23.13 -32.94 7.45
CA LEU A 753 22.47 -33.36 6.22
C LEU A 753 21.17 -32.59 5.95
N ALA A 754 20.58 -31.97 6.97
CA ALA A 754 19.35 -31.18 6.86
C ALA A 754 19.61 -29.76 6.35
N TYR A 755 20.83 -29.23 6.54
CA TYR A 755 21.16 -27.84 6.24
C TYR A 755 20.79 -27.43 4.80
N GLY A 756 19.89 -26.45 4.71
CA GLY A 756 19.40 -25.89 3.46
C GLY A 756 18.52 -26.80 2.62
N LYS A 757 18.01 -27.89 3.18
CA LYS A 757 17.18 -28.88 2.47
C LYS A 757 15.74 -28.44 2.34
N LYS A 758 15.07 -29.01 1.33
CA LYS A 758 13.66 -28.75 1.07
C LYS A 758 12.82 -29.29 2.23
N ASN A 759 11.91 -28.47 2.73
CA ASN A 759 11.00 -28.82 3.80
C ASN A 759 9.62 -28.18 3.57
N TRP A 760 8.59 -28.67 4.26
CA TRP A 760 7.23 -28.13 4.17
C TRP A 760 6.37 -28.57 5.37
N LEU A 761 5.25 -27.89 5.58
CA LEU A 761 4.24 -28.27 6.56
C LEU A 761 3.20 -29.21 5.95
N GLY A 762 2.68 -30.16 6.72
CA GLY A 762 1.54 -30.96 6.27
C GLY A 762 0.22 -30.22 6.39
N TYR A 763 -0.84 -30.82 5.83
CA TYR A 763 -2.16 -30.21 5.69
C TYR A 763 -2.79 -29.74 7.01
N SER A 764 -2.48 -30.43 8.13
CA SER A 764 -3.00 -30.06 9.46
C SER A 764 -2.23 -28.91 10.10
N ALA A 765 -0.98 -28.66 9.71
CA ALA A 765 -0.17 -27.57 10.23
C ALA A 765 -0.41 -26.28 9.44
N THR A 766 -0.66 -25.18 10.14
CA THR A 766 -0.72 -23.85 9.51
C THR A 766 0.39 -22.98 10.09
N SER A 767 1.07 -22.18 9.27
CA SER A 767 2.16 -21.31 9.76
C SER A 767 1.64 -20.22 10.69
N SER A 768 2.38 -19.89 11.75
CA SER A 768 2.19 -18.62 12.47
C SER A 768 3.24 -17.61 12.01
N HIS A 769 2.81 -16.38 11.72
CA HIS A 769 3.70 -15.23 11.80
C HIS A 769 3.47 -14.65 13.19
N TRP A 770 4.51 -14.53 14.01
CA TRP A 770 4.37 -14.03 15.38
C TRP A 770 3.89 -12.56 15.39
N GLN A 771 2.93 -12.28 16.29
CA GLN A 771 2.30 -11.00 16.71
C GLN A 771 1.62 -10.12 15.65
N PHE A 772 0.35 -10.39 15.33
CA PHE A 772 -0.87 -9.70 15.85
C PHE A 772 -2.14 -10.42 15.33
N PRO A 773 -3.21 -10.53 16.14
CA PRO A 773 -4.51 -11.01 15.67
C PRO A 773 -5.12 -9.94 14.76
N TRP A 774 -6.00 -10.35 13.84
CA TRP A 774 -6.75 -9.51 12.88
C TRP A 774 -6.09 -9.21 11.53
N THR A 775 -5.67 -10.22 10.77
CA THR A 775 -6.01 -10.27 9.33
C THR A 775 -6.25 -11.71 8.87
N LYS A 776 -7.40 -11.93 8.25
CA LYS A 776 -7.89 -13.18 7.66
C LYS A 776 -7.19 -13.55 6.34
N TRP A 777 -6.07 -12.91 6.02
CA TRP A 777 -5.45 -12.96 4.71
C TRP A 777 -4.00 -13.44 4.83
N HIS A 778 -3.69 -14.47 4.02
CA HIS A 778 -2.37 -14.98 3.59
C HIS A 778 -2.10 -16.44 3.94
N TYR A 779 -2.54 -17.33 3.03
CA TYR A 779 -2.11 -18.72 2.91
C TYR A 779 -0.82 -18.91 2.08
N GLN A 780 -0.32 -17.87 1.39
CA GLN A 780 0.76 -18.02 0.40
C GLN A 780 2.17 -17.60 0.87
N GLN A 781 2.32 -16.75 1.89
CA GLN A 781 3.65 -16.39 2.45
C GLN A 781 4.12 -17.38 3.54
N GLN A 782 3.31 -18.41 3.81
CA GLN A 782 3.43 -19.36 4.90
C GLN A 782 4.62 -20.31 4.75
N ASP A 783 4.94 -20.71 3.52
CA ASP A 783 6.01 -21.65 3.19
C ASP A 783 7.41 -21.01 3.18
N LEU A 784 7.47 -19.68 3.08
CA LEU A 784 8.72 -18.91 2.91
C LEU A 784 9.62 -18.94 4.15
N TYR A 785 9.06 -19.25 5.33
CA TYR A 785 9.81 -19.26 6.59
C TYR A 785 9.96 -20.66 7.19
N VAL A 786 9.35 -21.68 6.60
CA VAL A 786 9.53 -23.08 7.03
C VAL A 786 10.98 -23.52 6.84
N SER A 787 11.68 -22.93 5.87
CA SER A 787 13.11 -23.16 5.64
C SER A 787 13.99 -22.79 6.83
N ARG A 788 13.49 -21.98 7.78
CA ARG A 788 14.23 -21.64 9.01
C ARG A 788 14.46 -22.81 9.95
N PHE A 789 13.72 -23.91 9.81
CA PHE A 789 14.02 -25.13 10.57
C PHE A 789 15.33 -25.79 10.16
N VAL A 790 15.95 -25.36 9.07
CA VAL A 790 17.17 -25.99 8.54
C VAL A 790 18.13 -24.96 7.95
N ASP A 791 18.09 -23.71 8.43
CA ASP A 791 18.90 -22.63 7.88
C ASP A 791 20.26 -22.45 8.58
N GLY A 792 20.48 -23.20 9.67
CA GLY A 792 21.71 -23.24 10.45
C GLY A 792 21.79 -22.21 11.57
N ASP A 793 20.73 -21.44 11.84
CA ASP A 793 20.65 -20.58 13.03
C ASP A 793 19.84 -21.28 14.13
N TYR A 794 20.55 -21.77 15.15
CA TYR A 794 19.93 -22.39 16.34
C TYR A 794 19.85 -21.41 17.53
N SER A 795 20.03 -20.10 17.29
CA SER A 795 19.93 -19.08 18.33
C SER A 795 18.52 -19.04 18.90
N PRO A 796 18.33 -18.82 20.22
CA PRO A 796 17.00 -18.81 20.83
C PRO A 796 16.04 -17.84 20.12
N GLY A 797 14.94 -18.36 19.55
CA GLY A 797 13.90 -17.57 18.89
C GLY A 797 14.17 -17.20 17.42
N SER A 798 15.19 -17.77 16.80
CA SER A 798 15.56 -17.53 15.39
C SER A 798 14.64 -18.23 14.39
N GLY A 799 14.12 -19.41 14.74
CA GLY A 799 13.44 -20.28 13.80
C GLY A 799 11.99 -19.91 13.52
N PHE A 800 11.11 -20.91 13.59
CA PHE A 800 9.72 -20.80 13.11
C PHE A 800 8.72 -21.51 14.04
N SER A 801 7.46 -21.11 13.98
CA SER A 801 6.38 -21.75 14.74
C SER A 801 5.11 -21.89 13.90
N THR A 802 4.40 -23.00 14.05
CA THR A 802 3.04 -23.14 13.51
C THR A 802 2.02 -22.40 14.38
N ARG A 803 0.82 -22.18 13.86
CA ARG A 803 -0.35 -21.84 14.68
C ARG A 803 -0.78 -23.07 15.48
N PRO A 804 -1.52 -22.85 16.60
CA PRO A 804 -2.19 -23.94 17.29
C PRO A 804 -3.09 -24.71 16.32
N SER A 805 -2.80 -25.99 16.13
CA SER A 805 -3.53 -26.85 15.18
C SER A 805 -3.57 -28.28 15.69
N ASP A 806 -4.49 -29.09 15.14
CA ASP A 806 -4.66 -30.48 15.55
C ASP A 806 -3.68 -31.38 14.79
N ASN A 807 -2.73 -31.96 15.53
CA ASN A 807 -1.66 -32.81 15.05
C ASN A 807 -0.80 -32.18 13.94
N PRO A 808 -0.17 -31.01 14.16
CA PRO A 808 0.68 -30.37 13.16
C PRO A 808 1.89 -31.25 12.85
N ASP A 809 2.23 -31.33 11.57
CA ASP A 809 3.39 -32.05 11.08
C ASP A 809 4.25 -31.21 10.12
N TRP A 810 5.54 -31.53 10.14
CA TRP A 810 6.56 -30.96 9.29
C TRP A 810 7.36 -32.07 8.62
N PHE A 811 7.76 -31.83 7.38
CA PHE A 811 8.45 -32.78 6.52
C PHE A 811 9.77 -32.19 6.03
N LEU A 812 10.78 -33.05 5.93
CA LEU A 812 12.11 -32.76 5.40
C LEU A 812 12.46 -33.77 4.30
N ASP A 813 12.96 -33.29 3.16
CA ASP A 813 13.52 -34.11 2.08
C ASP A 813 15.05 -33.95 2.02
N LEU A 814 15.79 -35.00 2.36
CA LEU A 814 17.25 -35.03 2.30
C LEU A 814 17.81 -35.11 0.86
N ASN A 815 16.94 -35.06 -0.15
CA ASN A 815 17.16 -35.18 -1.60
C ASN A 815 17.44 -36.60 -2.10
N ARG A 816 18.12 -37.42 -1.30
CA ARG A 816 18.41 -38.84 -1.58
C ARG A 816 18.35 -39.66 -0.30
N ILE A 817 18.33 -40.99 -0.42
CA ILE A 817 18.43 -41.88 0.74
C ILE A 817 19.79 -41.65 1.42
N GLN A 818 19.74 -41.32 2.70
CA GLN A 818 20.90 -41.06 3.55
C GLN A 818 20.88 -42.02 4.75
N ARG A 819 22.07 -42.33 5.28
CA ARG A 819 22.20 -43.05 6.54
C ARG A 819 22.11 -42.05 7.68
N ILE A 820 21.09 -42.15 8.53
CA ILE A 820 20.81 -41.25 9.64
C ILE A 820 21.14 -41.95 10.95
N LYS A 821 22.00 -41.33 11.78
CA LYS A 821 22.38 -41.81 13.11
C LYS A 821 21.81 -40.93 14.22
N THR A 822 21.70 -39.62 13.99
CA THR A 822 21.26 -38.67 15.01
C THR A 822 20.38 -37.58 14.41
N ILE A 823 19.33 -37.20 15.12
CA ILE A 823 18.49 -36.03 14.86
C ILE A 823 18.54 -35.13 16.10
N LEU A 824 18.81 -33.84 15.91
CA LEU A 824 18.78 -32.83 16.96
C LEU A 824 17.63 -31.86 16.71
N LEU A 825 16.82 -31.62 17.74
CA LEU A 825 15.70 -30.68 17.69
C LEU A 825 16.01 -29.52 18.64
N PHE A 826 16.33 -28.36 18.06
CA PHE A 826 16.48 -27.12 18.82
C PHE A 826 15.12 -26.48 18.94
N GLU A 827 14.53 -26.54 20.12
CA GLU A 827 13.20 -25.97 20.36
C GLU A 827 13.28 -24.46 20.59
N SER A 828 12.29 -23.75 20.05
CA SER A 828 12.25 -22.29 20.18
C SER A 828 11.90 -21.85 21.59
N SER A 829 12.60 -20.84 22.11
CA SER A 829 12.46 -20.35 23.49
C SER A 829 11.24 -19.44 23.74
N GLN A 830 10.29 -19.39 22.82
CA GLN A 830 9.18 -18.42 22.83
C GLN A 830 7.92 -19.01 23.51
N GLY A 831 7.78 -18.79 24.83
CA GLY A 831 6.53 -19.05 25.59
C GLY A 831 6.38 -20.45 26.21
N GLN A 832 5.49 -20.58 27.22
CA GLN A 832 5.38 -21.77 28.08
C GLN A 832 4.60 -22.97 27.49
N SER A 833 4.21 -22.97 26.22
CA SER A 833 3.31 -24.02 25.66
C SER A 833 3.64 -24.51 24.24
N VAL A 834 4.82 -24.23 23.69
CA VAL A 834 5.26 -24.77 22.40
C VAL A 834 5.74 -26.23 22.54
N ASN A 835 5.48 -27.07 21.54
CA ASN A 835 5.80 -28.50 21.56
C ASN A 835 5.31 -29.26 22.83
N ALA A 836 4.26 -28.78 23.49
CA ALA A 836 3.80 -29.29 24.80
C ALA A 836 3.22 -30.72 24.79
N ARG A 837 3.25 -31.40 23.64
CA ARG A 837 2.69 -32.73 23.41
C ARG A 837 3.77 -33.61 22.77
N PRO A 838 3.73 -34.94 22.98
CA PRO A 838 4.68 -35.86 22.36
C PRO A 838 4.85 -35.59 20.86
N LEU A 839 6.10 -35.47 20.43
CA LEU A 839 6.52 -35.35 19.04
C LEU A 839 6.86 -36.75 18.51
N TYR A 840 6.20 -37.19 17.46
CA TYR A 840 6.45 -38.44 16.76
C TYR A 840 7.35 -38.21 15.56
N ILE A 841 8.37 -39.05 15.41
CA ILE A 841 9.31 -39.02 14.31
C ILE A 841 9.06 -40.23 13.43
N ALA A 842 8.79 -39.97 12.14
CA ALA A 842 8.64 -41.00 11.14
C ALA A 842 9.65 -40.80 10.00
N LEU A 843 10.12 -41.92 9.45
CA LEU A 843 11.04 -41.95 8.32
C LEU A 843 10.38 -42.59 7.10
N SER A 844 10.82 -42.20 5.91
CA SER A 844 10.35 -42.76 4.64
C SER A 844 11.44 -42.71 3.55
N ASN A 845 11.41 -43.68 2.63
CA ASN A 845 12.26 -43.69 1.44
C ASN A 845 11.56 -43.09 0.20
N ASP A 846 10.23 -43.19 0.14
CA ASP A 846 9.39 -42.82 -1.02
C ASP A 846 8.49 -41.60 -0.76
N GLY A 847 8.33 -41.19 0.51
CA GLY A 847 7.44 -40.10 0.94
C GLY A 847 5.98 -40.54 1.16
N ASN A 848 5.64 -41.79 0.83
CA ASN A 848 4.29 -42.34 0.93
C ASN A 848 4.16 -43.34 2.08
N SER A 849 5.17 -44.19 2.24
CA SER A 849 5.23 -45.25 3.25
C SER A 849 6.05 -44.77 4.44
N TRP A 850 5.42 -44.60 5.61
CA TRP A 850 6.03 -44.01 6.80
C TRP A 850 6.17 -45.01 7.93
N SER A 851 7.37 -45.15 8.48
CA SER A 851 7.63 -45.93 9.69
C SER A 851 7.89 -44.99 10.87
N ASN A 852 7.10 -45.10 11.95
CA ASN A 852 7.38 -44.40 13.19
C ASN A 852 8.62 -45.01 13.85
N VAL A 853 9.65 -44.19 14.09
CA VAL A 853 10.95 -44.64 14.60
C VAL A 853 11.27 -44.10 15.99
N GLY A 854 10.43 -43.22 16.53
CA GLY A 854 10.59 -42.71 17.89
C GLY A 854 9.53 -41.68 18.26
N SER A 855 9.45 -41.41 19.56
CA SER A 855 8.68 -40.30 20.11
C SER A 855 9.49 -39.61 21.21
N VAL A 856 9.42 -38.28 21.26
CA VAL A 856 10.05 -37.49 22.31
C VAL A 856 9.02 -36.59 22.98
N ILE A 857 9.09 -36.47 24.31
CA ILE A 857 8.34 -35.47 25.05
C ILE A 857 9.31 -34.32 25.32
N SER A 858 9.03 -33.18 24.69
CA SER A 858 9.73 -31.93 24.94
C SER A 858 9.66 -31.59 26.43
N ARG A 859 10.80 -31.44 27.08
CA ARG A 859 10.90 -30.75 28.37
C ARG A 859 11.21 -29.31 28.03
N VAL A 860 10.26 -28.40 28.27
CA VAL A 860 10.44 -26.95 28.09
C VAL A 860 11.74 -26.52 28.79
N ARG A 861 12.78 -26.34 27.96
CA ARG A 861 14.25 -26.20 28.15
C ARG A 861 14.83 -26.09 29.58
N ARG A 862 15.94 -26.82 29.83
CA ARG A 862 17.09 -26.28 30.61
C ARG A 862 18.51 -26.53 30.03
N ASP A 863 18.82 -27.62 29.31
CA ASP A 863 20.24 -27.93 28.94
C ASP A 863 20.48 -28.51 27.51
N GLY A 864 20.07 -27.82 26.43
CA GLY A 864 20.45 -28.18 25.04
C GLY A 864 19.34 -28.76 24.14
N PRO A 865 19.65 -29.20 22.90
CA PRO A 865 18.66 -29.73 21.95
C PRO A 865 18.14 -31.11 22.37
N THR A 866 16.90 -31.43 22.01
CA THR A 866 16.36 -32.78 22.17
C THR A 866 17.07 -33.70 21.16
N ARG A 867 17.76 -34.72 21.67
CA ARG A 867 18.62 -35.61 20.89
C ARG A 867 17.97 -36.97 20.70
N ILE A 868 17.84 -37.39 19.45
CA ILE A 868 17.36 -38.73 19.05
C ILE A 868 18.54 -39.46 18.41
N VAL A 869 18.98 -40.56 19.03
CA VAL A 869 20.08 -41.39 18.52
C VAL A 869 19.54 -42.78 18.19
N PHE A 870 19.71 -43.22 16.96
CA PHE A 870 19.32 -44.58 16.56
C PHE A 870 20.42 -45.57 16.94
N GLU A 871 20.07 -46.74 17.50
CA GLU A 871 21.03 -47.80 17.82
C GLU A 871 21.80 -48.22 16.56
N ARG A 872 21.09 -48.49 15.47
CA ARG A 872 21.63 -48.74 14.14
C ARG A 872 21.28 -47.58 13.19
N PRO A 873 22.19 -47.11 12.32
CA PRO A 873 21.88 -46.07 11.35
C PRO A 873 20.68 -46.45 10.48
N GLN A 874 19.69 -45.58 10.38
CA GLN A 874 18.48 -45.78 9.60
C GLN A 874 18.67 -45.22 8.18
N ALA A 875 18.23 -45.96 7.16
CA ALA A 875 18.25 -45.46 5.78
C ALA A 875 16.91 -44.76 5.49
N ALA A 876 16.95 -43.46 5.20
CA ALA A 876 15.77 -42.69 4.86
C ALA A 876 16.10 -41.51 3.94
N ARG A 877 15.14 -41.10 3.12
CA ARG A 877 15.19 -39.84 2.37
C ARG A 877 14.36 -38.75 3.05
N TYR A 878 13.20 -39.11 3.58
CA TYR A 878 12.26 -38.19 4.16
C TYR A 878 12.15 -38.38 5.67
N ILE A 879 12.01 -37.26 6.39
CA ILE A 879 11.76 -37.21 7.83
C ILE A 879 10.46 -36.46 8.06
N ARG A 880 9.59 -36.98 8.93
CA ARG A 880 8.38 -36.31 9.40
C ARG A 880 8.45 -36.15 10.90
N ILE A 881 8.20 -34.94 11.39
CA ILE A 881 8.02 -34.65 12.81
C ILE A 881 6.58 -34.19 13.01
N LYS A 882 5.84 -34.88 13.87
CA LYS A 882 4.41 -34.65 14.10
C LYS A 882 4.13 -34.47 15.58
N ALA A 883 3.53 -33.36 15.98
CA ALA A 883 3.03 -33.21 17.34
C ALA A 883 1.68 -33.94 17.50
N SER A 884 1.38 -34.41 18.71
CA SER A 884 0.12 -35.08 19.01
C SER A 884 -0.95 -34.15 19.57
N GLY A 885 -2.20 -34.36 19.16
CA GLY A 885 -3.34 -33.52 19.55
C GLY A 885 -3.18 -32.06 19.15
N LYS A 886 -3.92 -31.17 19.82
CA LYS A 886 -3.82 -29.73 19.60
C LYS A 886 -2.51 -29.18 20.17
N SER A 887 -1.60 -28.76 19.29
CA SER A 887 -0.25 -28.30 19.66
C SER A 887 0.28 -27.21 18.72
N ILE A 888 1.40 -26.61 19.10
CA ILE A 888 2.21 -25.71 18.26
C ILE A 888 3.54 -26.41 18.01
N LEU A 889 3.89 -26.60 16.74
CA LEU A 889 5.21 -27.11 16.34
C LEU A 889 6.18 -25.94 16.21
N SER A 890 7.26 -25.93 16.98
CA SER A 890 8.18 -24.79 17.05
C SER A 890 9.64 -25.22 17.22
N PHE A 891 10.49 -24.88 16.26
CA PHE A 891 11.91 -25.18 16.31
C PHE A 891 12.72 -23.95 15.88
N ASP A 892 13.83 -23.71 16.57
CA ASP A 892 14.89 -22.82 16.10
C ASP A 892 15.65 -23.48 14.94
N GLU A 893 16.00 -24.77 15.08
CA GLU A 893 16.72 -25.55 14.05
C GLU A 893 16.45 -27.06 14.22
N VAL A 894 16.52 -27.81 13.12
CA VAL A 894 16.47 -29.26 13.07
C VAL A 894 17.69 -29.77 12.31
N GLU A 895 18.58 -30.48 13.00
CA GLU A 895 19.80 -31.01 12.41
C GLU A 895 19.74 -32.54 12.27
N VAL A 896 20.34 -33.05 11.19
CA VAL A 896 20.37 -34.49 10.88
C VAL A 896 21.80 -34.90 10.59
N TYR A 897 22.29 -35.91 11.29
CA TYR A 897 23.67 -36.39 11.16
C TYR A 897 23.71 -37.88 10.82
N GLY A 898 24.63 -38.23 9.92
CA GLY A 898 24.97 -39.61 9.61
C GLY A 898 25.92 -40.24 10.64
N PRO A 899 26.28 -41.52 10.46
CA PRO A 899 27.31 -42.16 11.28
C PRO A 899 28.66 -41.44 11.08
N PRO A 900 29.56 -41.47 12.08
CA PRO A 900 30.94 -40.98 11.92
C PRO A 900 31.60 -41.65 10.71
N VAL A 901 32.39 -40.87 9.96
CA VAL A 901 33.02 -41.29 8.70
C VAL A 901 33.95 -42.51 8.88
N ASP A 902 34.42 -42.77 10.10
CA ASP A 902 35.33 -43.89 10.45
C ASP A 902 34.61 -45.19 10.89
N SER A 903 33.28 -45.29 10.72
CA SER A 903 32.53 -46.50 11.10
C SER A 903 32.49 -47.50 9.93
N PRO A 904 32.98 -48.75 10.06
CA PRO A 904 32.86 -49.73 8.99
C PRO A 904 31.39 -50.05 8.71
N PRO A 905 31.03 -50.43 7.47
CA PRO A 905 29.69 -50.90 7.17
C PRO A 905 29.36 -52.09 8.07
N PRO A 906 28.13 -52.19 8.62
CA PRO A 906 27.73 -53.38 9.36
C PRO A 906 27.78 -54.59 8.42
N GLN A 907 28.41 -55.66 8.88
CA GLN A 907 28.38 -56.98 8.24
C GLN A 907 26.96 -57.53 8.16
#